data_AF-A0A7C6P3G9-F1
#
_entry.id   AF-A0A7C6P3G9-F1
#
_cell.length_a   1.000
_cell.length_b   1.000
_cell.length_c   1.000
_cell.angle_alpha   90.00
_cell.angle_beta   90.00
_cell.angle_gamma   90.00
#
_symmetry.space_group_name_H-M   'P 1'
#
loop_
_entity.id
_entity.type
_entity.pdbx_description
1 polymer ?
#
loop_
_entity_poly.entity_id
_entity_poly.type
_entity_poly.pdbx_seq_one_letter_code
_entity_poly.pdbx_strand_id
1 'polypeptide(L)'
;MSQIKKVLEKVSKDYGSFAFWSWNDELKEEELRRQIKHMKECGLGGFFMHARGGLKTEYMGEDWFGAVSASLEEAGESGMNAWIYDEHGWPSGFAGMKLLEDPKYHVHYITYDKKDDYDPRALAVYQVDENNIKRIYEYSADIKEYHCIYDQTNASTVDILNPDIVDQFIKETHEKYYARYQDQFGNFMVGFFTDEPQYFRWDTAYSPVMLSEFKSEYGEDLLEHLGALFIDCNQSYELRFRYWRLMNKLFVNSFAKRIYDWCEAHNCKLTGHAVEESSLFAQMWCCAGVMPFYEYEHIPGIDWLGRDLGTDVTPRQVSSVAQQMGKKQVLTETFALTGWDVTPKELKRIAEWQFVNGVNLMTYHLYPYSIRGQRKRDYPAFFSDCNPWIAEFRQFNEYFAGLGYLLAESKEAANVAVIHPMHSAYLTYNRETDYESVQKLEDSFQLLVDTLGSAQVVHHYVDELMLERHGRVVDGRLSVGNCSYEYIVIPEMPGIDSSTLRLLKEFTGTGGKIYLEGRAPLYVDGKRTEIDFLKSNVFFEELVNQYYKIDNKATRIRSTYRQSEFGDFIYAVNLSDDTEYAVNLHINAQGASLFDLEKREEKAVYFEEDMGGIRVPLVFQAGQSYIILIQDEAAPGSKDVKTGQETHCDTRMSILASTENALTLDYADLSYDNERFEEKLPIMAISDRLLKERRNGKVYLRYTFQIGEIPNTMFLETEKMNAVNVWINDTNIRLEDQGRLDRSFVRGNIIDYIKTGKNTIVYEIDYYQDETVYYVLFDCKDGTESLTNCLSYDTDIEAVYILGDFQVVSEDGFAPGGKNTRIAAGNFSITKSKNEIDASRIVEEGYPFFAGEMILEKEILLEEKDCFLQLVGRFAVAEVFLNDQFVAKLMFDDRCELSGYAKAGTNRLRIRLINGNRNLLGPFHCADDPEPYAVYPGLFDMYNTWNDGKSDLYRDSYSFVYFGVSDLLITTKN
;
A
#
# COMPACT_ATOMS: atom_id res chain seq x y z
N MET A 1 -1.99 19.23 32.91
CA MET A 1 -1.76 18.12 31.96
C MET A 1 -3.01 18.02 31.10
N SER A 2 -2.89 18.23 29.79
CA SER A 2 -4.03 18.28 28.86
C SER A 2 -4.86 17.00 28.92
N GLN A 3 -6.16 17.08 28.62
CA GLN A 3 -7.02 15.90 28.59
C GLN A 3 -6.56 14.89 27.53
N ILE A 4 -6.14 15.37 26.36
CA ILE A 4 -5.51 14.58 25.30
C ILE A 4 -4.31 13.77 25.80
N LYS A 5 -3.40 14.39 26.57
CA LYS A 5 -2.22 13.68 27.09
C LYS A 5 -2.63 12.50 27.98
N LYS A 6 -3.67 12.66 28.80
CA LYS A 6 -4.17 11.59 29.70
C LYS A 6 -4.83 10.44 28.95
N VAL A 7 -5.50 10.70 27.82
CA VAL A 7 -6.10 9.63 27.02
C VAL A 7 -5.05 8.90 26.19
N LEU A 8 -4.02 9.60 25.72
CA LEU A 8 -2.90 8.99 25.00
C LEU A 8 -2.01 8.07 25.86
N GLU A 9 -2.02 8.23 27.18
CA GLU A 9 -1.41 7.28 28.13
C GLU A 9 -2.17 5.94 28.20
N LYS A 10 -3.40 5.87 27.68
CA LYS A 10 -4.29 4.70 27.74
C LYS A 10 -4.51 4.03 26.39
N VAL A 11 -3.78 4.42 25.35
CA VAL A 11 -3.90 3.83 24.00
C VAL A 11 -3.67 2.33 24.12
N SER A 12 -4.69 1.54 23.77
CA SER A 12 -4.58 0.08 23.78
C SER A 12 -3.87 -0.43 22.53
N LYS A 13 -3.50 -1.71 22.56
CA LYS A 13 -2.95 -2.43 21.40
C LYS A 13 -3.86 -2.38 20.15
N ASP A 14 -5.16 -2.18 20.33
CA ASP A 14 -6.14 -2.20 19.24
C ASP A 14 -5.97 -1.03 18.27
N TYR A 15 -5.29 0.04 18.69
CA TYR A 15 -4.96 1.20 17.85
C TYR A 15 -3.54 1.14 17.29
N GLY A 16 -2.74 0.15 17.70
CA GLY A 16 -1.40 -0.05 17.16
C GLY A 16 -1.47 -0.59 15.74
N SER A 17 -0.55 -0.17 14.88
CA SER A 17 -0.40 -0.69 13.53
C SER A 17 -0.30 -2.22 13.51
N PHE A 18 -0.75 -2.81 12.42
CA PHE A 18 -0.59 -4.23 12.12
C PHE A 18 0.50 -4.46 11.08
N ALA A 19 0.97 -5.68 11.00
CA ALA A 19 1.83 -6.15 9.93
C ALA A 19 1.13 -7.22 9.10
N PHE A 20 1.23 -7.13 7.78
CA PHE A 20 1.10 -8.32 6.95
C PHE A 20 2.31 -9.20 7.15
N TRP A 21 2.12 -10.28 7.90
CA TRP A 21 3.18 -11.20 8.23
C TRP A 21 3.19 -12.36 7.24
N SER A 22 4.06 -12.23 6.25
CA SER A 22 4.16 -13.19 5.15
C SER A 22 4.79 -14.48 5.63
N TRP A 23 3.95 -15.49 5.83
CA TRP A 23 4.34 -16.88 6.01
C TRP A 23 4.72 -17.44 4.66
N ASN A 24 6.01 -17.34 4.37
CA ASN A 24 6.56 -17.54 3.05
C ASN A 24 7.75 -18.52 3.07
N ASP A 25 7.90 -19.42 4.04
CA ASP A 25 8.97 -20.45 4.02
C ASP A 25 8.48 -21.70 4.77
N GLU A 26 9.39 -22.62 5.11
CA GLU A 26 9.15 -23.68 6.08
C GLU A 26 9.04 -23.07 7.48
N LEU A 27 7.82 -23.08 8.01
CA LEU A 27 7.47 -22.40 9.25
C LEU A 27 7.99 -23.20 10.46
N LYS A 28 8.70 -22.52 11.36
CA LYS A 28 9.23 -23.08 12.60
C LYS A 28 8.70 -22.31 13.79
N GLU A 29 8.08 -23.03 14.74
CA GLU A 29 7.43 -22.43 15.91
C GLU A 29 8.33 -21.46 16.69
N GLU A 30 9.61 -21.79 16.91
CA GLU A 30 10.53 -20.91 17.63
C GLU A 30 10.77 -19.57 16.92
N GLU A 31 10.88 -19.60 15.59
CA GLU A 31 11.07 -18.40 14.78
C GLU A 31 9.79 -17.56 14.72
N LEU A 32 8.62 -18.22 14.59
CA LEU A 32 7.31 -17.56 14.66
C LEU A 32 7.16 -16.77 15.96
N ARG A 33 7.46 -17.39 17.11
CA ARG A 33 7.37 -16.74 18.42
C ARG A 33 8.36 -15.59 18.58
N ARG A 34 9.57 -15.75 18.05
CA ARG A 34 10.58 -14.68 18.06
C ARG A 34 10.12 -13.47 17.25
N GLN A 35 9.57 -13.68 16.05
CA GLN A 35 9.11 -12.60 15.20
C GLN A 35 7.93 -11.85 15.83
N ILE A 36 7.01 -12.54 16.51
CA ILE A 36 5.93 -11.89 17.28
C ILE A 36 6.49 -10.99 18.39
N LYS A 37 7.50 -11.46 19.14
CA LYS A 37 8.18 -10.63 20.16
C LYS A 37 8.84 -9.40 19.54
N HIS A 38 9.50 -9.57 18.40
CA HIS A 38 10.13 -8.46 17.70
C HIS A 38 9.09 -7.44 17.20
N MET A 39 7.97 -7.89 16.61
CA MET A 39 6.85 -7.01 16.25
C MET A 39 6.33 -6.21 17.46
N LYS A 40 6.24 -6.85 18.63
CA LYS A 40 5.88 -6.17 19.88
C LYS A 40 6.89 -5.10 20.29
N GLU A 41 8.19 -5.40 20.17
CA GLU A 41 9.28 -4.45 20.45
C GLU A 41 9.22 -3.23 19.53
N CYS A 42 8.88 -3.44 18.25
CA CYS A 42 8.62 -2.41 17.25
C CYS A 42 7.30 -1.63 17.47
N GLY A 43 6.54 -1.93 18.52
CA GLY A 43 5.33 -1.18 18.89
C GLY A 43 4.05 -1.58 18.15
N LEU A 44 4.01 -2.76 17.52
CA LEU A 44 2.82 -3.23 16.82
C LEU A 44 1.69 -3.69 17.75
N GLY A 45 0.46 -3.50 17.27
CA GLY A 45 -0.77 -3.94 17.92
C GLY A 45 -1.15 -5.38 17.58
N GLY A 46 -0.75 -5.87 16.40
CA GLY A 46 -1.18 -7.15 15.86
C GLY A 46 -0.54 -7.51 14.52
N PHE A 47 -0.97 -8.62 13.94
CA PHE A 47 -0.46 -9.14 12.67
C PHE A 47 -1.50 -10.02 11.96
N PHE A 48 -1.38 -10.10 10.64
CA PHE A 48 -2.12 -11.03 9.78
C PHE A 48 -1.19 -12.19 9.37
N MET A 49 -1.55 -13.44 9.68
CA MET A 49 -0.79 -14.62 9.27
C MET A 49 -1.08 -14.93 7.81
N HIS A 50 -0.29 -14.34 6.91
CA HIS A 50 -0.53 -14.28 5.46
C HIS A 50 0.25 -15.37 4.74
N ALA A 51 -0.43 -16.41 4.24
CA ALA A 51 0.18 -17.40 3.36
C ALA A 51 0.57 -16.76 2.03
N ARG A 52 1.86 -16.75 1.71
CA ARG A 52 2.39 -15.97 0.59
C ARG A 52 3.38 -16.76 -0.25
N GLY A 53 3.57 -16.33 -1.50
CA GLY A 53 4.51 -16.93 -2.43
C GLY A 53 5.86 -17.26 -1.78
N GLY A 54 6.27 -18.52 -1.91
CA GLY A 54 7.45 -19.08 -1.25
C GLY A 54 7.14 -19.98 -0.06
N LEU A 55 5.89 -20.07 0.36
CA LEU A 55 5.46 -20.97 1.43
C LEU A 55 5.82 -22.43 1.10
N LYS A 56 6.57 -23.09 2.00
CA LYS A 56 6.91 -24.52 1.89
C LYS A 56 6.06 -25.40 2.80
N THR A 57 5.53 -24.84 3.88
CA THR A 57 4.57 -25.55 4.76
C THR A 57 3.22 -25.68 4.05
N GLU A 58 2.67 -26.90 3.97
CA GLU A 58 1.39 -27.15 3.32
C GLU A 58 0.25 -26.31 3.94
N TYR A 59 -0.36 -25.43 3.14
CA TYR A 59 -1.47 -24.58 3.56
C TYR A 59 -2.66 -25.44 4.03
N MET A 60 -3.25 -25.09 5.17
CA MET A 60 -4.33 -25.85 5.84
C MET A 60 -3.94 -27.30 6.23
N GLY A 61 -2.66 -27.66 6.18
CA GLY A 61 -2.12 -28.92 6.70
C GLY A 61 -1.91 -28.90 8.22
N GLU A 62 -1.48 -30.03 8.79
CA GLU A 62 -1.27 -30.13 10.25
C GLU A 62 -0.10 -29.27 10.74
N ASP A 63 0.99 -29.17 9.97
CA ASP A 63 2.12 -28.29 10.32
C ASP A 63 1.73 -26.81 10.26
N TRP A 64 0.83 -26.42 9.34
CA TRP A 64 0.24 -25.09 9.28
C TRP A 64 -0.55 -24.77 10.55
N PHE A 65 -1.40 -25.69 11.00
CA PHE A 65 -2.14 -25.51 12.27
C PHE A 65 -1.22 -25.58 13.50
N GLY A 66 -0.10 -26.29 13.43
CA GLY A 66 0.98 -26.22 14.45
C GLY A 66 1.54 -24.79 14.56
N ALA A 67 1.90 -24.20 13.42
CA ALA A 67 2.36 -22.82 13.33
C ALA A 67 1.30 -21.82 13.87
N VAL A 68 0.03 -21.96 13.47
CA VAL A 68 -1.07 -21.12 13.97
C VAL A 68 -1.19 -21.23 15.49
N SER A 69 -1.15 -22.45 16.04
CA SER A 69 -1.24 -22.67 17.49
C SER A 69 -0.11 -21.97 18.24
N ALA A 70 1.13 -22.07 17.75
CA ALA A 70 2.28 -21.41 18.36
C ALA A 70 2.17 -19.88 18.31
N SER A 71 1.71 -19.33 17.19
CA SER A 71 1.51 -17.89 17.02
C SER A 71 0.38 -17.34 17.89
N LEU A 72 -0.72 -18.09 18.02
CA LEU A 72 -1.86 -17.73 18.88
C LEU A 72 -1.49 -17.72 20.36
N GLU A 73 -0.73 -18.72 20.84
CA GLU A 73 -0.23 -18.76 22.21
C GLU A 73 0.67 -17.55 22.51
N GLU A 74 1.65 -17.28 21.64
CA GLU A 74 2.56 -16.14 21.81
C GLU A 74 1.86 -14.79 21.68
N ALA A 75 0.85 -14.65 20.81
CA ALA A 75 0.02 -13.44 20.75
C ALA A 75 -0.71 -13.19 22.08
N GLY A 76 -1.19 -14.25 22.73
CA GLY A 76 -1.77 -14.20 24.07
C GLY A 76 -0.77 -13.72 25.12
N GLU A 77 0.46 -14.27 25.12
CA GLU A 77 1.53 -13.88 26.05
C GLU A 77 2.04 -12.45 25.84
N SER A 78 2.25 -12.06 24.58
CA SER A 78 2.77 -10.75 24.18
C SER A 78 1.69 -9.65 24.16
N GLY A 79 0.42 -10.01 24.35
CA GLY A 79 -0.72 -9.09 24.29
C GLY A 79 -0.79 -8.42 22.92
N MET A 80 -0.88 -9.22 21.86
CA MET A 80 -1.04 -8.79 20.48
C MET A 80 -2.34 -9.34 19.89
N ASN A 81 -2.79 -8.75 18.79
CA ASN A 81 -3.96 -9.20 18.05
C ASN A 81 -3.52 -10.09 16.88
N ALA A 82 -3.90 -11.37 16.90
CA ALA A 82 -3.62 -12.30 15.82
C ALA A 82 -4.83 -12.40 14.90
N TRP A 83 -4.62 -12.22 13.60
CA TRP A 83 -5.64 -12.33 12.58
C TRP A 83 -5.27 -13.41 11.57
N ILE A 84 -6.28 -14.14 11.11
CA ILE A 84 -6.15 -15.09 10.02
C ILE A 84 -6.27 -14.36 8.71
N TYR A 85 -5.36 -14.61 7.78
CA TYR A 85 -5.56 -14.30 6.37
C TYR A 85 -6.26 -15.50 5.73
N ASP A 86 -7.43 -15.30 5.13
CA ASP A 86 -8.36 -16.38 4.79
C ASP A 86 -8.03 -17.15 3.50
N GLU A 87 -6.90 -16.85 2.87
CA GLU A 87 -6.48 -17.39 1.57
C GLU A 87 -4.98 -17.79 1.54
N HIS A 88 -4.54 -18.47 0.49
CA HIS A 88 -3.12 -18.60 0.13
C HIS A 88 -2.88 -17.89 -1.19
N GLY A 89 -2.11 -16.79 -1.15
CA GLY A 89 -2.13 -15.78 -2.21
C GLY A 89 -3.39 -14.91 -2.16
N TRP A 90 -3.67 -14.21 -3.24
CA TRP A 90 -4.86 -13.36 -3.42
C TRP A 90 -5.37 -13.51 -4.86
N PRO A 91 -6.67 -13.29 -5.15
CA PRO A 91 -7.74 -12.82 -4.24
C PRO A 91 -8.38 -13.92 -3.37
N SER A 92 -9.06 -13.54 -2.29
CA SER A 92 -9.82 -14.47 -1.43
C SER A 92 -11.01 -15.11 -2.14
N GLY A 93 -11.14 -16.44 -1.99
CA GLY A 93 -12.36 -17.17 -2.34
C GLY A 93 -12.15 -18.60 -2.83
N PHE A 94 -10.92 -19.03 -3.12
CA PHE A 94 -10.63 -20.33 -3.74
C PHE A 94 -9.84 -21.30 -2.85
N ALA A 95 -9.44 -20.88 -1.64
CA ALA A 95 -8.88 -21.68 -0.56
C ALA A 95 -7.61 -22.47 -0.92
N GLY A 96 -6.56 -21.79 -1.38
CA GLY A 96 -5.26 -22.36 -1.72
C GLY A 96 -5.39 -23.34 -2.89
N MET A 97 -6.07 -22.89 -3.94
CA MET A 97 -6.49 -23.65 -5.12
C MET A 97 -7.47 -24.81 -4.86
N LYS A 98 -7.91 -25.06 -3.61
CA LYS A 98 -8.72 -26.23 -3.29
C LYS A 98 -10.04 -26.27 -4.06
N LEU A 99 -10.70 -25.13 -4.22
CA LEU A 99 -11.97 -25.08 -4.97
C LEU A 99 -11.77 -25.15 -6.48
N LEU A 100 -10.57 -24.85 -7.00
CA LEU A 100 -10.28 -24.92 -8.43
C LEU A 100 -10.23 -26.37 -8.96
N GLU A 101 -10.11 -27.36 -8.07
CA GLU A 101 -10.18 -28.79 -8.40
C GLU A 101 -11.53 -29.20 -9.03
N ASP A 102 -12.62 -28.47 -8.74
CA ASP A 102 -13.95 -28.73 -9.30
C ASP A 102 -14.32 -27.68 -10.35
N PRO A 103 -14.33 -28.04 -11.66
CA PRO A 103 -14.62 -27.10 -12.74
C PRO A 103 -15.98 -26.39 -12.64
N LYS A 104 -16.91 -26.91 -11.84
CA LYS A 104 -18.21 -26.25 -11.60
C LYS A 104 -18.09 -24.96 -10.77
N TYR A 105 -16.95 -24.75 -10.11
CA TYR A 105 -16.69 -23.55 -9.31
C TYR A 105 -15.91 -22.49 -10.07
N HIS A 106 -15.36 -22.84 -11.24
CA HIS A 106 -14.60 -21.92 -12.08
C HIS A 106 -15.41 -20.68 -12.40
N VAL A 107 -14.74 -19.53 -12.37
CA VAL A 107 -15.40 -18.26 -12.60
C VAL A 107 -15.94 -18.18 -14.03
N HIS A 108 -17.09 -17.53 -14.18
CA HIS A 108 -17.71 -17.28 -15.47
C HIS A 108 -17.47 -15.86 -15.97
N TYR A 109 -17.49 -15.70 -17.29
CA TYR A 109 -17.49 -14.41 -17.98
C TYR A 109 -18.14 -14.55 -19.35
N ILE A 110 -18.50 -13.42 -19.98
CA ILE A 110 -19.14 -13.43 -21.30
C ILE A 110 -18.32 -12.69 -22.34
N THR A 111 -18.26 -13.25 -23.55
CA THR A 111 -17.64 -12.60 -24.71
C THR A 111 -18.67 -12.31 -25.78
N TYR A 112 -18.37 -11.32 -26.63
CA TYR A 112 -19.24 -10.85 -27.70
C TYR A 112 -18.56 -11.01 -29.06
N ASP A 113 -19.30 -11.52 -30.04
CA ASP A 113 -18.86 -11.60 -31.42
C ASP A 113 -19.98 -11.22 -32.39
N LYS A 114 -19.59 -10.61 -33.50
CA LYS A 114 -20.48 -10.19 -34.58
C LYS A 114 -20.27 -11.11 -35.78
N LYS A 115 -21.33 -11.82 -36.16
CA LYS A 115 -21.31 -12.87 -37.19
C LYS A 115 -22.27 -12.58 -38.34
N ASP A 116 -21.99 -13.18 -39.49
CA ASP A 116 -22.86 -13.18 -40.67
C ASP A 116 -23.86 -14.36 -40.68
N ASP A 117 -23.77 -15.28 -39.70
CA ASP A 117 -24.65 -16.43 -39.53
C ASP A 117 -25.09 -16.64 -38.07
N TYR A 118 -26.21 -17.34 -37.88
CA TYR A 118 -26.73 -17.70 -36.55
C TYR A 118 -25.85 -18.78 -35.92
N ASP A 119 -25.29 -18.50 -34.73
CA ASP A 119 -24.50 -19.50 -34.00
C ASP A 119 -25.34 -20.16 -32.88
N PRO A 120 -25.78 -21.42 -33.04
CA PRO A 120 -26.55 -22.12 -32.00
C PRO A 120 -25.76 -22.43 -30.73
N ARG A 121 -24.43 -22.18 -30.71
CA ARG A 121 -23.58 -22.37 -29.53
C ARG A 121 -23.53 -21.15 -28.63
N ALA A 122 -24.00 -20.00 -29.10
CA ALA A 122 -24.05 -18.78 -28.30
C ALA A 122 -25.06 -18.94 -27.15
N LEU A 123 -24.75 -18.35 -26.00
CA LEU A 123 -25.66 -18.21 -24.85
C LEU A 123 -26.93 -17.43 -25.28
N ALA A 124 -26.74 -16.39 -26.08
CA ALA A 124 -27.81 -15.64 -26.70
C ALA A 124 -27.35 -15.01 -28.02
N VAL A 125 -28.28 -14.93 -28.99
CA VAL A 125 -28.06 -14.33 -30.30
C VAL A 125 -29.08 -13.21 -30.49
N TYR A 126 -28.65 -12.09 -31.06
CA TYR A 126 -29.50 -10.92 -31.28
C TYR A 126 -29.37 -10.34 -32.68
N GLN A 127 -30.41 -9.61 -33.08
CA GLN A 127 -30.39 -8.65 -34.17
C GLN A 127 -30.65 -7.26 -33.59
N VAL A 128 -30.06 -6.24 -34.21
CA VAL A 128 -30.42 -4.84 -33.97
C VAL A 128 -31.35 -4.35 -35.08
N ASP A 129 -32.54 -3.90 -34.72
CA ASP A 129 -33.55 -3.36 -35.63
C ASP A 129 -34.09 -2.01 -35.12
N GLU A 130 -34.03 -0.97 -35.94
CA GLU A 130 -34.38 0.42 -35.57
C GLU A 130 -33.79 0.88 -34.21
N ASN A 131 -32.51 0.55 -33.94
CA ASN A 131 -31.81 0.78 -32.67
C ASN A 131 -32.40 0.04 -31.45
N ASN A 132 -33.15 -1.04 -31.67
CA ASN A 132 -33.62 -1.92 -30.61
C ASN A 132 -32.96 -3.29 -30.75
N ILE A 133 -32.50 -3.85 -29.63
CA ILE A 133 -32.02 -5.23 -29.62
C ILE A 133 -33.20 -6.19 -29.53
N LYS A 134 -33.15 -7.29 -30.29
CA LYS A 134 -34.12 -8.38 -30.25
C LYS A 134 -33.42 -9.72 -30.26
N ARG A 135 -33.74 -10.58 -29.29
CA ARG A 135 -33.22 -11.95 -29.23
C ARG A 135 -33.78 -12.79 -30.38
N ILE A 136 -32.88 -13.57 -30.99
CA ILE A 136 -33.15 -14.48 -32.09
C ILE A 136 -32.90 -15.91 -31.62
N TYR A 137 -33.82 -16.82 -31.95
CA TYR A 137 -33.81 -18.22 -31.49
C TYR A 137 -33.44 -19.21 -32.59
N GLU A 138 -33.43 -18.76 -33.84
CA GLU A 138 -33.13 -19.59 -35.01
C GLU A 138 -32.62 -18.72 -36.18
N TYR A 139 -31.95 -19.37 -37.14
CA TYR A 139 -31.47 -18.72 -38.35
C TYR A 139 -32.61 -18.09 -39.17
N SER A 140 -32.35 -16.90 -39.69
CA SER A 140 -33.18 -16.20 -40.68
C SER A 140 -32.33 -15.63 -41.81
N ALA A 141 -32.72 -15.92 -43.06
CA ALA A 141 -32.04 -15.37 -44.24
C ALA A 141 -32.22 -13.84 -44.39
N ASP A 142 -33.17 -13.25 -43.67
CA ASP A 142 -33.42 -11.80 -43.67
C ASP A 142 -32.45 -11.04 -42.74
N ILE A 143 -31.78 -11.74 -41.83
CA ILE A 143 -30.82 -11.17 -40.89
C ILE A 143 -29.43 -11.33 -41.50
N LYS A 144 -28.75 -10.20 -41.70
CA LYS A 144 -27.39 -10.16 -42.26
C LYS A 144 -26.29 -10.14 -41.21
N GLU A 145 -26.67 -9.86 -39.97
CA GLU A 145 -25.76 -9.60 -38.88
C GLU A 145 -26.36 -10.12 -37.58
N TYR A 146 -25.63 -11.02 -36.95
CA TYR A 146 -25.98 -11.66 -35.70
C TYR A 146 -24.98 -11.26 -34.62
N HIS A 147 -25.51 -10.77 -33.51
CA HIS A 147 -24.74 -10.41 -32.32
C HIS A 147 -24.79 -11.57 -31.35
N CYS A 148 -23.69 -12.29 -31.21
CA CYS A 148 -23.61 -13.53 -30.45
C CYS A 148 -22.87 -13.30 -29.13
N ILE A 149 -23.44 -13.76 -28.02
CA ILE A 149 -22.81 -13.74 -26.70
C ILE A 149 -22.47 -15.17 -26.29
N TYR A 150 -21.28 -15.40 -25.76
CA TYR A 150 -20.82 -16.72 -25.32
C TYR A 150 -20.49 -16.69 -23.84
N ASP A 151 -20.94 -17.72 -23.11
CA ASP A 151 -20.51 -18.00 -21.74
C ASP A 151 -19.15 -18.71 -21.79
N GLN A 152 -18.19 -18.21 -21.02
CA GLN A 152 -16.84 -18.71 -20.91
C GLN A 152 -16.50 -18.95 -19.44
N THR A 153 -15.53 -19.83 -19.20
CA THR A 153 -15.05 -20.15 -17.85
C THR A 153 -13.54 -19.97 -17.76
N ASN A 154 -13.03 -19.53 -16.60
CA ASN A 154 -11.60 -19.49 -16.33
C ASN A 154 -11.26 -20.33 -15.08
N ALA A 155 -10.21 -21.15 -15.19
CA ALA A 155 -9.79 -22.11 -14.17
C ALA A 155 -8.84 -21.54 -13.08
N SER A 156 -8.49 -20.24 -13.14
CA SER A 156 -7.55 -19.61 -12.22
C SER A 156 -8.20 -19.05 -10.95
N THR A 157 -9.53 -18.91 -10.92
CA THR A 157 -10.30 -18.41 -9.78
C THR A 157 -11.74 -18.96 -9.80
N VAL A 158 -12.55 -18.61 -8.81
CA VAL A 158 -13.92 -19.11 -8.63
C VAL A 158 -14.99 -18.03 -8.79
N ASP A 159 -16.23 -18.44 -9.07
CA ASP A 159 -17.39 -17.55 -9.12
C ASP A 159 -17.91 -17.18 -7.71
N ILE A 160 -17.34 -16.12 -7.13
CA ILE A 160 -17.75 -15.60 -5.81
C ILE A 160 -19.15 -14.96 -5.78
N LEU A 161 -19.78 -14.73 -6.94
CA LEU A 161 -21.16 -14.24 -7.00
C LEU A 161 -22.16 -15.37 -6.67
N ASN A 162 -21.74 -16.62 -6.85
CA ASN A 162 -22.54 -17.78 -6.52
C ASN A 162 -22.46 -18.08 -5.00
N PRO A 163 -23.61 -18.00 -4.30
CA PRO A 163 -23.62 -18.16 -2.86
C PRO A 163 -23.15 -19.52 -2.35
N ASP A 164 -23.40 -20.59 -3.11
CA ASP A 164 -23.05 -21.96 -2.74
C ASP A 164 -21.53 -22.20 -2.81
N ILE A 165 -20.83 -21.45 -3.67
CA ILE A 165 -19.37 -21.52 -3.81
C ILE A 165 -18.71 -20.84 -2.60
N VAL A 166 -19.22 -19.67 -2.19
CA VAL A 166 -18.74 -19.00 -0.97
C VAL A 166 -18.98 -19.86 0.28
N ASP A 167 -20.09 -20.61 0.35
CA ASP A 167 -20.30 -21.57 1.43
C ASP A 167 -19.23 -22.67 1.47
N GLN A 168 -18.75 -23.13 0.30
CA GLN A 168 -17.62 -24.05 0.26
C GLN A 168 -16.31 -23.39 0.68
N PHE A 169 -16.09 -22.12 0.31
CA PHE A 169 -14.92 -21.37 0.77
C PHE A 169 -14.89 -21.30 2.30
N ILE A 170 -15.98 -20.85 2.94
CA ILE A 170 -16.13 -20.80 4.40
C ILE A 170 -15.89 -22.18 5.04
N LYS A 171 -16.40 -23.24 4.43
CA LYS A 171 -16.21 -24.61 4.91
C LYS A 171 -14.75 -25.08 4.82
N GLU A 172 -14.05 -24.72 3.74
CA GLU A 172 -12.66 -25.13 3.54
C GLU A 172 -11.65 -24.28 4.31
N THR A 173 -12.05 -23.09 4.79
CA THR A 173 -11.19 -22.16 5.55
C THR A 173 -11.72 -21.92 6.96
N HIS A 174 -12.70 -21.03 7.11
CA HIS A 174 -13.25 -20.51 8.37
C HIS A 174 -13.68 -21.63 9.34
N GLU A 175 -14.42 -22.63 8.86
CA GLU A 175 -14.86 -23.78 9.66
C GLU A 175 -13.69 -24.63 10.20
N LYS A 176 -12.60 -24.76 9.43
CA LYS A 176 -11.42 -25.53 9.87
C LYS A 176 -10.68 -24.82 11.01
N TYR A 177 -10.63 -23.50 10.98
CA TYR A 177 -10.11 -22.70 12.09
C TYR A 177 -11.03 -22.76 13.30
N TYR A 178 -12.35 -22.59 13.09
CA TYR A 178 -13.32 -22.65 14.19
C TYR A 178 -13.28 -24.00 14.92
N ALA A 179 -13.27 -25.11 14.18
CA ALA A 179 -13.21 -26.46 14.74
C ALA A 179 -12.00 -26.69 15.68
N ARG A 180 -10.89 -25.96 15.45
CA ARG A 180 -9.64 -26.09 16.23
C ARG A 180 -9.51 -25.03 17.33
N TYR A 181 -10.00 -23.81 17.10
CA TYR A 181 -9.67 -22.65 17.92
C TYR A 181 -10.87 -21.85 18.44
N GLN A 182 -12.10 -22.39 18.40
CA GLN A 182 -13.32 -21.68 18.84
C GLN A 182 -13.19 -20.93 20.18
N ASP A 183 -12.45 -21.48 21.16
CA ASP A 183 -12.27 -20.87 22.48
C ASP A 183 -11.43 -19.57 22.45
N GLN A 184 -10.73 -19.31 21.35
CA GLN A 184 -9.85 -18.17 21.17
C GLN A 184 -10.46 -17.04 20.33
N PHE A 185 -11.60 -17.31 19.69
CA PHE A 185 -12.29 -16.35 18.83
C PHE A 185 -12.78 -15.14 19.63
N GLY A 186 -12.44 -13.95 19.13
CA GLY A 186 -12.77 -12.68 19.78
C GLY A 186 -11.91 -12.35 21.00
N ASN A 187 -10.94 -13.21 21.35
CA ASN A 187 -9.94 -12.94 22.37
C ASN A 187 -8.63 -12.48 21.73
N PHE A 188 -7.69 -13.40 21.47
CA PHE A 188 -6.46 -13.09 20.76
C PHE A 188 -6.49 -13.51 19.30
N MET A 189 -7.34 -14.47 18.91
CA MET A 189 -7.71 -14.71 17.51
C MET A 189 -8.87 -13.77 17.20
N VAL A 190 -8.56 -12.59 16.67
CA VAL A 190 -9.52 -11.49 16.59
C VAL A 190 -10.54 -11.72 15.47
N GLY A 191 -10.10 -12.28 14.34
CA GLY A 191 -10.92 -12.42 13.16
C GLY A 191 -10.15 -12.81 11.91
N PHE A 192 -10.80 -12.57 10.78
CA PHE A 192 -10.31 -12.85 9.45
C PHE A 192 -10.06 -11.57 8.66
N PHE A 193 -9.03 -11.60 7.82
CA PHE A 193 -8.76 -10.65 6.76
C PHE A 193 -9.10 -11.30 5.43
N THR A 194 -9.93 -10.62 4.63
CA THR A 194 -10.26 -11.02 3.25
C THR A 194 -9.63 -10.04 2.28
N ASP A 195 -8.95 -10.54 1.26
CA ASP A 195 -8.08 -9.76 0.38
C ASP A 195 -8.57 -9.76 -1.06
N GLU A 196 -8.80 -8.57 -1.61
CA GLU A 196 -9.17 -8.34 -3.00
C GLU A 196 -10.29 -9.23 -3.60
N PRO A 197 -11.37 -9.62 -2.88
CA PRO A 197 -12.44 -10.39 -3.48
C PRO A 197 -13.04 -9.64 -4.67
N GLN A 198 -13.21 -10.36 -5.78
CA GLN A 198 -13.61 -9.77 -7.05
C GLN A 198 -14.34 -10.79 -7.94
N TYR A 199 -15.29 -10.31 -8.74
CA TYR A 199 -15.73 -11.07 -9.91
C TYR A 199 -14.65 -11.04 -11.01
N PHE A 200 -14.81 -11.83 -12.07
CA PHE A 200 -13.77 -11.94 -13.10
C PHE A 200 -13.45 -10.59 -13.77
N ARG A 201 -12.28 -10.04 -13.46
CA ARG A 201 -11.89 -8.70 -13.90
C ARG A 201 -11.22 -8.60 -15.26
N TRP A 202 -10.87 -9.72 -15.89
CA TRP A 202 -10.12 -9.75 -17.14
C TRP A 202 -10.99 -9.74 -18.41
N ASP A 203 -12.31 -9.83 -18.25
CA ASP A 203 -13.29 -9.75 -19.34
C ASP A 203 -14.65 -9.26 -18.81
N THR A 204 -15.73 -9.32 -19.59
CA THR A 204 -17.07 -8.89 -19.16
C THR A 204 -17.61 -9.87 -18.12
N ALA A 205 -17.61 -9.46 -16.86
CA ALA A 205 -18.01 -10.28 -15.73
C ALA A 205 -19.46 -10.77 -15.86
N TYR A 206 -19.67 -12.04 -15.54
CA TYR A 206 -20.97 -12.71 -15.58
C TYR A 206 -20.99 -13.87 -14.59
N SER A 207 -22.18 -14.23 -14.11
CA SER A 207 -22.39 -15.48 -13.38
C SER A 207 -23.71 -16.11 -13.82
N PRO A 208 -23.79 -17.44 -13.97
CA PRO A 208 -25.05 -18.13 -14.24
C PRO A 208 -26.16 -17.81 -13.22
N VAL A 209 -25.81 -17.46 -11.98
CA VAL A 209 -26.82 -17.07 -10.96
C VAL A 209 -27.57 -15.80 -11.33
N MET A 210 -26.98 -14.93 -12.17
CA MET A 210 -27.63 -13.72 -12.68
C MET A 210 -28.94 -14.05 -13.41
N LEU A 211 -29.07 -15.20 -14.06
CA LEU A 211 -30.26 -15.56 -14.82
C LEU A 211 -31.50 -15.72 -13.93
N SER A 212 -31.34 -16.41 -12.79
CA SER A 212 -32.42 -16.58 -11.82
C SER A 212 -32.66 -15.30 -11.01
N GLU A 213 -31.60 -14.62 -10.60
CA GLU A 213 -31.69 -13.46 -9.73
C GLU A 213 -32.24 -12.23 -10.47
N PHE A 214 -31.88 -12.02 -11.74
CA PHE A 214 -32.43 -10.94 -12.55
C PHE A 214 -33.94 -11.14 -12.79
N LYS A 215 -34.36 -12.38 -13.02
CA LYS A 215 -35.78 -12.71 -13.15
C LYS A 215 -36.56 -12.53 -11.85
N SER A 216 -35.94 -12.86 -10.72
CA SER A 216 -36.52 -12.64 -9.39
C SER A 216 -36.71 -11.15 -9.08
N GLU A 217 -35.66 -10.35 -9.32
CA GLU A 217 -35.61 -8.91 -9.00
C GLU A 217 -36.47 -8.06 -9.95
N TYR A 218 -36.38 -8.31 -11.26
CA TYR A 218 -36.97 -7.44 -12.29
C TYR A 218 -38.17 -8.07 -13.03
N GLY A 219 -38.45 -9.35 -12.82
CA GLY A 219 -39.56 -10.05 -13.50
C GLY A 219 -39.34 -10.31 -14.99
N GLU A 220 -38.13 -10.09 -15.49
CA GLU A 220 -37.73 -10.20 -16.90
C GLU A 220 -36.63 -11.25 -17.06
N ASP A 221 -36.53 -11.86 -18.25
CA ASP A 221 -35.42 -12.77 -18.55
C ASP A 221 -34.23 -11.96 -19.08
N LEU A 222 -33.10 -12.02 -18.37
CA LEU A 222 -31.88 -11.30 -18.73
C LEU A 222 -31.43 -11.57 -20.17
N LEU A 223 -31.60 -12.80 -20.65
CA LEU A 223 -31.16 -13.19 -21.99
C LEU A 223 -32.00 -12.58 -23.12
N GLU A 224 -33.13 -11.94 -22.83
CA GLU A 224 -33.88 -11.19 -23.85
C GLU A 224 -33.17 -9.90 -24.26
N HIS A 225 -32.30 -9.38 -23.38
CA HIS A 225 -31.70 -8.07 -23.54
C HIS A 225 -30.18 -8.04 -23.38
N LEU A 226 -29.53 -9.09 -22.86
CA LEU A 226 -28.09 -9.12 -22.49
C LEU A 226 -27.15 -8.48 -23.51
N GLY A 227 -27.43 -8.56 -24.82
CA GLY A 227 -26.61 -7.89 -25.85
C GLY A 227 -26.56 -6.37 -25.78
N ALA A 228 -27.51 -5.72 -25.10
CA ALA A 228 -27.46 -4.28 -24.85
C ALA A 228 -26.39 -3.87 -23.82
N LEU A 229 -25.72 -4.83 -23.19
CA LEU A 229 -24.48 -4.58 -22.45
C LEU A 229 -23.37 -4.11 -23.41
N PHE A 230 -23.24 -4.76 -24.57
CA PHE A 230 -22.22 -4.51 -25.59
C PHE A 230 -22.65 -3.47 -26.64
N ILE A 231 -23.95 -3.37 -26.92
CA ILE A 231 -24.47 -2.56 -28.03
C ILE A 231 -25.26 -1.37 -27.50
N ASP A 232 -24.85 -0.16 -27.91
CA ASP A 232 -25.62 1.05 -27.66
C ASP A 232 -26.93 1.03 -28.46
N CYS A 233 -28.04 0.87 -27.75
CA CYS A 233 -29.38 0.77 -28.29
C CYS A 233 -30.38 1.40 -27.30
N ASN A 234 -31.67 1.48 -27.66
CA ASN A 234 -32.68 2.10 -26.79
C ASN A 234 -32.80 1.41 -25.42
N GLN A 235 -32.44 0.12 -25.33
CA GLN A 235 -32.50 -0.67 -24.09
C GLN A 235 -31.21 -0.62 -23.26
N SER A 236 -30.10 -0.06 -23.77
CA SER A 236 -28.78 -0.20 -23.12
C SER A 236 -28.72 0.45 -21.75
N TYR A 237 -29.18 1.69 -21.60
CA TYR A 237 -29.12 2.42 -20.31
C TYR A 237 -29.86 1.70 -19.18
N GLU A 238 -31.09 1.25 -19.45
CA GLU A 238 -31.90 0.55 -18.45
C GLU A 238 -31.32 -0.82 -18.11
N LEU A 239 -30.88 -1.58 -19.14
CA LEU A 239 -30.28 -2.88 -18.90
C LEU A 239 -28.97 -2.77 -18.12
N ARG A 240 -28.04 -1.92 -18.55
CA ARG A 240 -26.72 -1.80 -17.90
C ARG A 240 -26.87 -1.35 -16.46
N PHE A 241 -27.76 -0.40 -16.17
CA PHE A 241 -28.10 -0.02 -14.79
C PHE A 241 -28.55 -1.22 -13.96
N ARG A 242 -29.56 -1.97 -14.43
CA ARG A 242 -30.12 -3.12 -13.71
C ARG A 242 -29.10 -4.25 -13.55
N TYR A 243 -28.28 -4.49 -14.57
CA TYR A 243 -27.25 -5.52 -14.61
C TYR A 243 -26.18 -5.25 -13.56
N TRP A 244 -25.53 -4.08 -13.61
CA TRP A 244 -24.44 -3.74 -12.70
C TRP A 244 -24.91 -3.56 -11.25
N ARG A 245 -26.11 -3.00 -11.05
CA ARG A 245 -26.73 -2.95 -9.72
C ARG A 245 -26.97 -4.35 -9.14
N LEU A 246 -27.38 -5.33 -9.97
CA LEU A 246 -27.55 -6.71 -9.51
C LEU A 246 -26.20 -7.39 -9.26
N MET A 247 -25.20 -7.19 -10.12
CA MET A 247 -23.83 -7.69 -9.92
C MET A 247 -23.26 -7.22 -8.57
N ASN A 248 -23.40 -5.93 -8.25
CA ASN A 248 -22.97 -5.38 -6.96
C ASN A 248 -23.74 -6.01 -5.78
N LYS A 249 -25.08 -6.12 -5.88
CA LYS A 249 -25.89 -6.80 -4.84
C LYS A 249 -25.44 -8.25 -4.61
N LEU A 250 -25.12 -8.99 -5.66
CA LEU A 250 -24.64 -10.37 -5.54
C LEU A 250 -23.24 -10.44 -4.93
N PHE A 251 -22.32 -9.60 -5.39
CA PHE A 251 -20.98 -9.50 -4.81
C PHE A 251 -21.05 -9.25 -3.29
N VAL A 252 -21.83 -8.25 -2.88
CA VAL A 252 -21.99 -7.87 -1.46
C VAL A 252 -22.68 -8.97 -0.66
N ASN A 253 -23.78 -9.54 -1.16
CA ASN A 253 -24.58 -10.49 -0.39
C ASN A 253 -24.00 -11.91 -0.37
N SER A 254 -23.47 -12.38 -1.50
CA SER A 254 -22.92 -13.73 -1.63
C SER A 254 -21.60 -13.86 -0.90
N PHE A 255 -20.74 -12.83 -0.96
CA PHE A 255 -19.41 -12.83 -0.36
C PHE A 255 -19.37 -12.08 0.97
N ALA A 256 -19.34 -10.73 0.94
CA ALA A 256 -19.04 -9.88 2.09
C ALA A 256 -19.99 -10.11 3.28
N LYS A 257 -21.30 -9.98 3.02
CA LYS A 257 -22.34 -10.17 4.03
C LYS A 257 -22.31 -11.59 4.60
N ARG A 258 -22.08 -12.59 3.76
CA ARG A 258 -22.14 -13.98 4.19
C ARG A 258 -21.00 -14.31 5.15
N ILE A 259 -19.78 -13.88 4.85
CA ILE A 259 -18.64 -14.04 5.75
C ILE A 259 -18.84 -13.18 7.01
N TYR A 260 -19.35 -11.96 6.88
CA TYR A 260 -19.67 -11.10 8.02
C TYR A 260 -20.67 -11.75 8.97
N ASP A 261 -21.79 -12.28 8.46
CA ASP A 261 -22.80 -12.97 9.26
C ASP A 261 -22.22 -14.21 9.95
N TRP A 262 -21.33 -14.94 9.26
CA TRP A 262 -20.62 -16.07 9.86
C TRP A 262 -19.71 -15.60 11.00
N CYS A 263 -18.93 -14.54 10.82
CA CYS A 263 -18.05 -13.98 11.85
C CYS A 263 -18.84 -13.51 13.09
N GLU A 264 -19.96 -12.80 12.89
CA GLU A 264 -20.87 -12.37 13.97
C GLU A 264 -21.43 -13.57 14.75
N ALA A 265 -21.81 -14.65 14.05
CA ALA A 265 -22.32 -15.87 14.67
C ALA A 265 -21.27 -16.62 15.50
N HIS A 266 -19.97 -16.41 15.23
CA HIS A 266 -18.85 -17.10 15.87
C HIS A 266 -18.00 -16.21 16.78
N ASN A 267 -18.47 -14.98 17.08
CA ASN A 267 -17.79 -14.03 17.98
C ASN A 267 -16.37 -13.67 17.52
N CYS A 268 -16.17 -13.50 16.22
CA CYS A 268 -14.94 -12.95 15.65
C CYS A 268 -15.23 -11.82 14.66
N LYS A 269 -14.19 -11.09 14.28
CA LYS A 269 -14.32 -9.94 13.36
C LYS A 269 -13.97 -10.32 11.93
N LEU A 270 -14.41 -9.46 11.02
CA LEU A 270 -14.06 -9.42 9.61
C LEU A 270 -13.48 -8.05 9.29
N THR A 271 -12.36 -8.05 8.59
CA THR A 271 -11.70 -6.89 7.99
C THR A 271 -11.13 -7.31 6.64
N GLY A 272 -10.59 -6.38 5.87
CA GLY A 272 -10.19 -6.64 4.51
C GLY A 272 -10.34 -5.39 3.66
N HIS A 273 -10.29 -5.59 2.35
CA HIS A 273 -10.69 -4.60 1.37
C HIS A 273 -11.08 -5.30 0.06
N ALA A 274 -11.80 -4.59 -0.81
CA ALA A 274 -11.98 -5.02 -2.19
C ALA A 274 -10.80 -4.54 -3.04
N VAL A 275 -10.74 -4.96 -4.31
CA VAL A 275 -9.70 -4.50 -5.24
C VAL A 275 -10.15 -3.24 -6.00
N GLU A 276 -9.19 -2.43 -6.48
CA GLU A 276 -9.40 -1.30 -7.41
C GLU A 276 -10.32 -0.17 -6.90
N GLU A 277 -10.21 0.22 -5.62
CA GLU A 277 -11.15 1.16 -5.01
C GLU A 277 -10.96 2.64 -5.44
N SER A 278 -9.90 2.92 -6.18
CA SER A 278 -9.37 4.28 -6.41
C SER A 278 -10.12 5.11 -7.45
N SER A 279 -10.93 4.50 -8.29
CA SER A 279 -11.70 5.18 -9.33
C SER A 279 -13.04 4.51 -9.58
N LEU A 280 -14.02 5.25 -10.14
CA LEU A 280 -15.32 4.69 -10.52
C LEU A 280 -15.14 3.61 -11.59
N PHE A 281 -14.26 3.89 -12.55
CA PHE A 281 -13.93 3.02 -13.65
C PHE A 281 -13.36 1.67 -13.19
N ALA A 282 -12.30 1.69 -12.36
CA ALA A 282 -11.62 0.46 -11.97
C ALA A 282 -12.52 -0.42 -11.07
N GLN A 283 -13.38 0.19 -10.25
CA GLN A 283 -14.40 -0.55 -9.50
C GLN A 283 -15.38 -1.33 -10.41
N MET A 284 -15.65 -0.86 -11.64
CA MET A 284 -16.47 -1.62 -12.60
C MET A 284 -15.84 -2.95 -13.02
N TRP A 285 -14.52 -3.10 -12.90
CA TRP A 285 -13.83 -4.34 -13.22
C TRP A 285 -14.07 -5.45 -12.20
N CYS A 286 -14.36 -5.14 -10.94
CA CYS A 286 -14.26 -6.11 -9.84
C CYS A 286 -15.47 -6.20 -8.91
N CYS A 287 -16.17 -5.09 -8.66
CA CYS A 287 -17.25 -5.03 -7.65
C CYS A 287 -18.44 -4.15 -8.04
N ALA A 288 -18.31 -3.29 -9.06
CA ALA A 288 -19.28 -2.29 -9.47
C ALA A 288 -19.73 -1.39 -8.30
N GLY A 289 -18.82 -0.98 -7.41
CA GLY A 289 -19.11 -0.09 -6.29
C GLY A 289 -18.73 -0.68 -4.94
N VAL A 290 -17.70 -0.13 -4.31
CA VAL A 290 -17.14 -0.72 -3.09
C VAL A 290 -17.89 -0.33 -1.81
N MET A 291 -18.54 0.84 -1.75
CA MET A 291 -19.11 1.35 -0.49
C MET A 291 -20.09 0.38 0.23
N PRO A 292 -20.98 -0.35 -0.48
CA PRO A 292 -21.83 -1.36 0.16
C PRO A 292 -21.07 -2.55 0.77
N PHE A 293 -19.84 -2.84 0.32
CA PHE A 293 -18.99 -3.88 0.89
C PHE A 293 -18.56 -3.52 2.32
N TYR A 294 -18.11 -2.27 2.54
CA TYR A 294 -17.67 -1.75 3.85
C TYR A 294 -18.75 -1.82 4.94
N GLU A 295 -20.04 -1.88 4.58
CA GLU A 295 -21.13 -2.10 5.54
C GLU A 295 -20.94 -3.42 6.31
N TYR A 296 -20.45 -4.43 5.61
CA TYR A 296 -20.27 -5.81 6.07
C TYR A 296 -18.82 -6.10 6.47
N GLU A 297 -18.17 -5.14 7.11
CA GLU A 297 -16.89 -5.33 7.79
C GLU A 297 -16.95 -4.74 9.20
N HIS A 298 -16.27 -5.38 10.15
CA HIS A 298 -16.18 -4.86 11.51
C HIS A 298 -15.16 -3.72 11.60
N ILE A 299 -14.10 -3.85 10.80
CA ILE A 299 -13.08 -2.83 10.55
C ILE A 299 -12.96 -2.75 9.02
N PRO A 300 -13.70 -1.84 8.35
CA PRO A 300 -13.57 -1.70 6.91
C PRO A 300 -12.18 -1.20 6.55
N GLY A 301 -11.60 -1.71 5.47
CA GLY A 301 -10.26 -1.36 5.02
C GLY A 301 -10.20 -0.88 3.57
N ILE A 302 -9.06 -0.32 3.20
CA ILE A 302 -8.71 0.03 1.82
C ILE A 302 -7.31 -0.47 1.49
N ASP A 303 -6.96 -0.46 0.20
CA ASP A 303 -5.57 -0.61 -0.25
C ASP A 303 -4.97 0.69 -0.81
N TRP A 304 -3.80 1.08 -0.31
CA TRP A 304 -2.94 2.10 -0.89
C TRP A 304 -1.43 1.77 -0.78
N LEU A 305 -0.94 0.95 -1.70
CA LEU A 305 0.44 0.43 -1.67
C LEU A 305 1.55 1.42 -2.03
N GLY A 306 1.25 2.42 -2.87
CA GLY A 306 2.25 3.25 -3.57
C GLY A 306 2.89 4.37 -2.75
N ARG A 307 3.99 4.93 -3.28
CA ARG A 307 4.65 6.14 -2.71
C ARG A 307 3.96 7.44 -3.10
N ASP A 308 3.20 7.43 -4.18
CA ASP A 308 2.44 8.58 -4.67
C ASP A 308 1.14 8.74 -3.88
N LEU A 309 0.65 9.98 -3.81
CA LEU A 309 -0.63 10.29 -3.19
C LEU A 309 -1.73 10.27 -4.25
N GLY A 310 -2.88 9.69 -3.89
CA GLY A 310 -4.06 9.65 -4.76
C GLY A 310 -4.97 10.87 -4.60
N THR A 311 -6.18 10.75 -5.15
CA THR A 311 -7.28 11.66 -4.85
C THR A 311 -7.95 11.24 -3.54
N ASP A 312 -8.63 12.16 -2.87
CA ASP A 312 -9.28 11.86 -1.59
C ASP A 312 -10.41 10.80 -1.70
N VAL A 313 -10.75 10.33 -2.92
CA VAL A 313 -11.80 9.35 -3.21
C VAL A 313 -11.66 8.07 -2.37
N THR A 314 -10.52 7.37 -2.43
CA THR A 314 -10.34 6.07 -1.74
C THR A 314 -10.57 6.18 -0.23
N PRO A 315 -9.79 6.97 0.54
CA PRO A 315 -9.98 7.04 1.98
C PRO A 315 -11.32 7.66 2.39
N ARG A 316 -11.92 8.54 1.56
CA ARG A 316 -13.24 9.13 1.86
C ARG A 316 -14.40 8.18 1.65
N GLN A 317 -14.35 7.25 0.70
CA GLN A 317 -15.39 6.23 0.55
C GLN A 317 -15.51 5.39 1.82
N VAL A 318 -14.40 4.80 2.28
CA VAL A 318 -14.39 3.92 3.45
C VAL A 318 -14.74 4.69 4.73
N SER A 319 -14.20 5.90 4.92
CA SER A 319 -14.48 6.67 6.13
C SER A 319 -15.92 7.16 6.20
N SER A 320 -16.53 7.49 5.05
CA SER A 320 -17.94 7.85 4.98
C SER A 320 -18.84 6.71 5.45
N VAL A 321 -18.58 5.49 4.98
CA VAL A 321 -19.33 4.30 5.42
C VAL A 321 -19.10 4.02 6.89
N ALA A 322 -17.85 4.11 7.36
CA ALA A 322 -17.52 3.91 8.77
C ALA A 322 -18.27 4.88 9.69
N GLN A 323 -18.29 6.18 9.36
CA GLN A 323 -19.03 7.18 10.14
C GLN A 323 -20.55 6.92 10.10
N GLN A 324 -21.11 6.61 8.93
CA GLN A 324 -22.54 6.35 8.77
C GLN A 324 -22.99 5.10 9.53
N MET A 325 -22.19 4.03 9.51
CA MET A 325 -22.51 2.76 10.15
C MET A 325 -22.02 2.68 11.61
N GLY A 326 -21.31 3.69 12.11
CA GLY A 326 -20.76 3.70 13.47
C GLY A 326 -19.59 2.73 13.67
N LYS A 327 -18.85 2.43 12.60
CA LYS A 327 -17.60 1.64 12.68
C LYS A 327 -16.51 2.53 13.23
N LYS A 328 -15.83 2.05 14.28
CA LYS A 328 -14.85 2.84 15.02
C LYS A 328 -13.49 2.93 14.34
N GLN A 329 -13.09 1.83 13.71
CA GLN A 329 -11.77 1.68 13.09
C GLN A 329 -11.91 1.57 11.58
N VAL A 330 -10.95 2.16 10.88
CA VAL A 330 -10.81 2.12 9.42
C VAL A 330 -9.37 1.75 9.12
N LEU A 331 -9.18 0.60 8.48
CA LEU A 331 -7.88 0.04 8.14
C LEU A 331 -7.39 0.58 6.80
N THR A 332 -6.07 0.58 6.60
CA THR A 332 -5.45 0.67 5.28
C THR A 332 -4.33 -0.36 5.16
N GLU A 333 -4.31 -1.14 4.08
CA GLU A 333 -3.08 -1.77 3.59
C GLU A 333 -2.21 -0.72 2.89
N THR A 334 -0.93 -0.63 3.28
CA THR A 334 -0.06 0.41 2.73
C THR A 334 1.39 -0.04 2.64
N PHE A 335 2.15 0.65 1.77
CA PHE A 335 3.61 0.61 1.63
C PHE A 335 4.28 -0.50 0.80
N ALA A 336 3.54 -1.46 0.22
CA ALA A 336 4.17 -2.53 -0.57
C ALA A 336 5.02 -2.01 -1.73
N LEU A 337 4.58 -0.97 -2.44
CA LEU A 337 5.24 -0.51 -3.67
C LEU A 337 6.25 0.62 -3.43
N THR A 338 6.63 0.91 -2.19
CA THR A 338 7.40 2.13 -1.87
C THR A 338 8.90 2.08 -2.20
N GLY A 339 9.45 0.87 -2.32
CA GLY A 339 10.86 0.59 -2.54
C GLY A 339 11.74 0.77 -1.30
N TRP A 340 12.88 0.09 -1.27
CA TRP A 340 13.86 0.13 -0.17
C TRP A 340 14.48 1.51 0.14
N ASP A 341 14.26 2.48 -0.74
CA ASP A 341 14.78 3.84 -0.66
C ASP A 341 13.83 4.80 0.06
N VAL A 342 12.60 4.36 0.37
CA VAL A 342 11.62 5.19 1.05
C VAL A 342 12.12 5.63 2.44
N THR A 343 11.81 6.87 2.82
CA THR A 343 12.12 7.41 4.14
C THR A 343 10.89 7.40 5.06
N PRO A 344 11.05 7.26 6.39
CA PRO A 344 9.94 7.40 7.34
C PRO A 344 9.17 8.72 7.22
N LYS A 345 9.83 9.83 6.84
CA LYS A 345 9.17 11.12 6.53
C LYS A 345 8.17 11.01 5.37
N GLU A 346 8.51 10.25 4.34
CA GLU A 346 7.63 10.01 3.19
C GLU A 346 6.50 9.05 3.55
N LEU A 347 6.80 7.96 4.27
CA LEU A 347 5.79 7.03 4.81
C LEU A 347 4.78 7.77 5.69
N LYS A 348 5.25 8.71 6.53
CA LYS A 348 4.38 9.58 7.34
C LYS A 348 3.44 10.38 6.46
N ARG A 349 3.95 11.07 5.43
CA ARG A 349 3.11 11.87 4.51
C ARG A 349 2.05 11.03 3.81
N ILE A 350 2.40 9.82 3.35
CA ILE A 350 1.47 8.89 2.70
C ILE A 350 0.36 8.47 3.67
N ALA A 351 0.72 8.03 4.88
CA ALA A 351 -0.26 7.62 5.88
C ALA A 351 -1.12 8.80 6.36
N GLU A 352 -0.56 9.98 6.58
CA GLU A 352 -1.30 11.14 7.05
C GLU A 352 -2.32 11.67 6.04
N TRP A 353 -2.06 11.55 4.75
CA TRP A 353 -3.05 11.82 3.72
C TRP A 353 -4.27 10.89 3.86
N GLN A 354 -4.05 9.62 4.18
CA GLN A 354 -5.14 8.68 4.41
C GLN A 354 -5.85 8.99 5.74
N PHE A 355 -5.09 9.31 6.79
CA PHE A 355 -5.62 9.56 8.12
C PHE A 355 -6.44 10.87 8.21
N VAL A 356 -5.99 11.94 7.55
CA VAL A 356 -6.78 13.18 7.48
C VAL A 356 -8.09 12.97 6.73
N ASN A 357 -8.16 11.93 5.88
CA ASN A 357 -9.35 11.50 5.16
C ASN A 357 -10.19 10.42 5.87
N GLY A 358 -9.83 10.06 7.11
CA GLY A 358 -10.65 9.26 8.02
C GLY A 358 -10.16 7.83 8.28
N VAL A 359 -9.07 7.39 7.64
CA VAL A 359 -8.35 6.18 8.06
C VAL A 359 -7.78 6.40 9.47
N ASN A 360 -7.71 5.34 10.29
CA ASN A 360 -7.19 5.47 11.65
C ASN A 360 -6.46 4.23 12.18
N LEU A 361 -6.27 3.23 11.34
CA LEU A 361 -5.51 2.02 11.62
C LEU A 361 -4.76 1.65 10.33
N MET A 362 -3.50 1.25 10.45
CA MET A 362 -2.72 0.82 9.29
C MET A 362 -2.27 -0.62 9.45
N THR A 363 -2.19 -1.34 8.34
CA THR A 363 -1.42 -2.55 8.16
C THR A 363 -0.38 -2.28 7.10
N TYR A 364 0.89 -2.42 7.45
CA TYR A 364 1.95 -2.23 6.46
C TYR A 364 2.32 -3.55 5.80
N HIS A 365 2.51 -3.46 4.48
CA HIS A 365 3.07 -4.49 3.64
C HIS A 365 4.59 -4.22 3.49
N LEU A 366 5.49 -5.12 3.89
CA LEU A 366 5.25 -6.38 4.63
C LEU A 366 6.26 -6.65 5.74
N TYR A 367 5.95 -7.65 6.56
CA TYR A 367 6.87 -8.31 7.48
C TYR A 367 7.13 -9.74 6.97
N PRO A 368 8.27 -10.05 6.32
CA PRO A 368 8.56 -11.40 5.85
C PRO A 368 8.90 -12.36 6.98
N TYR A 369 8.48 -13.62 6.88
CA TYR A 369 9.07 -14.70 7.69
C TYR A 369 10.53 -14.93 7.29
N SER A 370 10.82 -14.95 5.99
CA SER A 370 12.18 -14.91 5.44
C SER A 370 12.22 -14.14 4.12
N ILE A 371 13.38 -13.54 3.82
CA ILE A 371 13.67 -12.91 2.52
C ILE A 371 14.37 -13.86 1.53
N ARG A 372 14.42 -15.17 1.79
CA ARG A 372 15.09 -16.15 0.90
C ARG A 372 14.50 -16.16 -0.52
N GLY A 373 15.32 -16.22 -1.56
CA GLY A 373 14.91 -16.45 -2.94
C GLY A 373 14.02 -15.35 -3.49
N GLN A 374 12.94 -15.73 -4.18
CA GLN A 374 11.93 -14.77 -4.69
C GLN A 374 11.42 -13.76 -3.64
N ARG A 375 11.43 -14.13 -2.36
CA ARG A 375 10.83 -13.37 -1.25
C ARG A 375 11.52 -12.02 -1.01
N LYS A 376 12.82 -11.87 -1.32
CA LYS A 376 13.50 -10.56 -1.16
C LYS A 376 13.02 -9.46 -2.12
N ARG A 377 12.26 -9.84 -3.15
CA ARG A 377 11.77 -8.95 -4.23
C ARG A 377 10.28 -8.64 -4.10
N ASP A 378 9.62 -9.25 -3.11
CA ASP A 378 8.18 -9.25 -2.91
C ASP A 378 7.65 -7.89 -2.44
N TYR A 379 7.56 -6.94 -3.37
CA TYR A 379 7.08 -5.57 -3.13
C TYR A 379 7.75 -4.92 -1.90
N PRO A 380 9.04 -4.56 -1.99
CA PRO A 380 9.76 -3.87 -0.91
C PRO A 380 9.30 -2.41 -0.76
N ALA A 381 9.45 -1.76 0.40
CA ALA A 381 10.31 -2.11 1.53
C ALA A 381 9.67 -3.06 2.56
N PHE A 382 10.52 -3.75 3.33
CA PHE A 382 10.05 -4.60 4.43
C PHE A 382 10.26 -3.93 5.78
N PHE A 383 9.39 -4.25 6.74
CA PHE A 383 9.38 -3.68 8.08
C PHE A 383 9.64 -4.75 9.15
N SER A 384 10.65 -5.58 8.91
CA SER A 384 11.18 -6.59 9.83
C SER A 384 12.67 -6.35 10.15
N ASP A 385 13.31 -7.28 10.85
CA ASP A 385 14.72 -7.22 11.26
C ASP A 385 15.72 -7.15 10.09
N CYS A 386 15.30 -7.44 8.85
CA CYS A 386 16.14 -7.25 7.67
C CYS A 386 16.30 -5.77 7.26
N ASN A 387 15.47 -4.86 7.78
CA ASN A 387 15.51 -3.44 7.45
C ASN A 387 16.41 -2.68 8.45
N PRO A 388 17.50 -2.01 8.00
CA PRO A 388 18.48 -1.43 8.92
C PRO A 388 17.95 -0.40 9.92
N TRP A 389 16.86 0.29 9.61
CA TRP A 389 16.29 1.33 10.49
C TRP A 389 15.10 0.85 11.34
N ILE A 390 14.79 -0.45 11.32
CA ILE A 390 13.62 -1.01 12.02
C ILE A 390 13.67 -0.83 13.55
N ALA A 391 14.86 -0.78 14.14
CA ALA A 391 15.05 -0.55 15.58
C ALA A 391 14.42 0.77 16.04
N GLU A 392 14.33 1.75 15.14
CA GLU A 392 13.77 3.07 15.42
C GLU A 392 12.26 3.14 15.15
N PHE A 393 11.69 2.12 14.49
CA PHE A 393 10.32 2.12 13.97
C PHE A 393 9.22 2.12 15.05
N ARG A 394 9.59 1.80 16.30
CA ARG A 394 8.68 1.95 17.45
C ARG A 394 8.12 3.37 17.56
N GLN A 395 8.95 4.39 17.32
CA GLN A 395 8.50 5.78 17.35
C GLN A 395 7.43 6.04 16.28
N PHE A 396 7.60 5.46 15.08
CA PHE A 396 6.63 5.56 14.01
C PHE A 396 5.28 4.95 14.40
N ASN A 397 5.30 3.72 14.92
CA ASN A 397 4.08 3.02 15.33
C ASN A 397 3.39 3.69 16.53
N GLU A 398 4.13 4.20 17.52
CA GLU A 398 3.55 4.91 18.66
C GLU A 398 2.92 6.26 18.26
N TYR A 399 3.49 6.95 17.25
CA TYR A 399 2.90 8.15 16.67
C TYR A 399 1.55 7.83 16.01
N PHE A 400 1.50 6.86 15.12
CA PHE A 400 0.28 6.50 14.40
C PHE A 400 -0.77 5.83 15.28
N ALA A 401 -0.37 5.09 16.31
CA ALA A 401 -1.31 4.59 17.32
C ALA A 401 -1.98 5.74 18.09
N GLY A 402 -1.21 6.79 18.42
CA GLY A 402 -1.75 7.99 19.05
C GLY A 402 -2.70 8.76 18.12
N LEU A 403 -2.31 8.97 16.86
CA LEU A 403 -3.13 9.67 15.88
C LEU A 403 -4.42 8.88 15.59
N GLY A 404 -4.28 7.57 15.36
CA GLY A 404 -5.38 6.65 15.12
C GLY A 404 -6.39 6.64 16.28
N TYR A 405 -5.89 6.62 17.52
CA TYR A 405 -6.74 6.76 18.71
C TYR A 405 -7.54 8.07 18.72
N LEU A 406 -6.88 9.22 18.46
CA LEU A 406 -7.56 10.52 18.46
C LEU A 406 -8.65 10.59 17.39
N LEU A 407 -8.43 9.99 16.22
CA LEU A 407 -9.42 9.94 15.14
C LEU A 407 -10.55 8.96 15.47
N ALA A 408 -10.24 7.76 15.95
CA ALA A 408 -11.23 6.73 16.26
C ALA A 408 -12.16 7.09 17.45
N GLU A 409 -11.66 7.87 18.41
CA GLU A 409 -12.41 8.30 19.61
C GLU A 409 -13.02 9.70 19.48
N SER A 410 -13.02 10.25 18.27
CA SER A 410 -13.67 11.53 17.95
C SER A 410 -14.64 11.35 16.80
N LYS A 411 -15.55 12.31 16.64
CA LYS A 411 -16.51 12.37 15.54
C LYS A 411 -16.07 13.42 14.51
N GLU A 412 -16.13 13.08 13.23
CA GLU A 412 -15.95 14.07 12.17
C GLU A 412 -17.15 15.02 12.10
N ALA A 413 -16.90 16.33 12.11
CA ALA A 413 -17.97 17.34 12.02
C ALA A 413 -18.44 17.57 10.57
N ALA A 414 -18.76 16.50 9.85
CA ALA A 414 -19.26 16.57 8.47
C ALA A 414 -20.75 16.97 8.44
N ASN A 415 -21.08 18.05 7.73
CA ASN A 415 -22.45 18.53 7.54
C ASN A 415 -22.90 18.49 6.06
N VAL A 416 -21.98 18.12 5.17
CA VAL A 416 -22.19 18.00 3.73
C VAL A 416 -22.18 16.51 3.35
N ALA A 417 -23.17 16.08 2.60
CA ALA A 417 -23.18 14.78 1.94
C ALA A 417 -23.05 14.96 0.42
N VAL A 418 -22.18 14.18 -0.22
CA VAL A 418 -22.05 14.12 -1.67
C VAL A 418 -22.66 12.81 -2.15
N ILE A 419 -23.62 12.85 -3.07
CA ILE A 419 -24.15 11.62 -3.68
C ILE A 419 -23.04 11.00 -4.53
N HIS A 420 -22.67 9.76 -4.25
CA HIS A 420 -21.58 9.09 -4.96
C HIS A 420 -22.04 8.67 -6.37
N PRO A 421 -21.31 9.01 -7.45
CA PRO A 421 -21.82 8.84 -8.82
C PRO A 421 -21.66 7.42 -9.40
N MET A 422 -21.31 6.41 -8.59
CA MET A 422 -21.07 5.03 -9.08
C MET A 422 -22.21 4.48 -9.95
N HIS A 423 -23.46 4.67 -9.52
CA HIS A 423 -24.61 4.18 -10.28
C HIS A 423 -24.79 4.88 -11.64
N SER A 424 -24.24 6.08 -11.81
CA SER A 424 -24.17 6.73 -13.12
C SER A 424 -23.14 6.08 -14.03
N ALA A 425 -22.04 5.53 -13.49
CA ALA A 425 -21.06 4.78 -14.28
C ALA A 425 -21.70 3.53 -14.92
N TYR A 426 -22.67 2.91 -14.21
CA TYR A 426 -23.41 1.75 -14.75
C TYR A 426 -24.12 2.05 -16.07
N LEU A 427 -24.52 3.30 -16.31
CA LEU A 427 -25.28 3.66 -17.51
C LEU A 427 -24.46 3.56 -18.79
N THR A 428 -23.18 3.89 -18.71
CA THR A 428 -22.32 4.05 -19.88
C THR A 428 -21.15 3.09 -19.93
N TYR A 429 -20.82 2.42 -18.80
CA TYR A 429 -19.71 1.50 -18.76
C TYR A 429 -19.80 0.43 -19.86
N ASN A 430 -18.75 0.35 -20.66
CA ASN A 430 -18.59 -0.62 -21.73
C ASN A 430 -17.16 -1.16 -21.69
N ARG A 431 -17.01 -2.48 -21.51
CA ARG A 431 -15.73 -3.17 -21.37
C ARG A 431 -14.80 -2.98 -22.58
N GLU A 432 -15.32 -2.83 -23.80
CA GLU A 432 -14.48 -2.70 -25.01
C GLU A 432 -13.72 -1.36 -25.04
N THR A 433 -14.36 -0.30 -24.54
CA THR A 433 -13.81 1.07 -24.50
C THR A 433 -13.46 1.51 -23.08
N ASP A 434 -13.55 0.59 -22.12
CA ASP A 434 -13.13 0.70 -20.74
C ASP A 434 -13.18 2.13 -20.14
N TYR A 435 -12.04 2.78 -19.90
CA TYR A 435 -11.96 4.09 -19.23
C TYR A 435 -12.70 5.17 -20.02
N GLU A 436 -12.54 5.18 -21.34
CA GLU A 436 -13.18 6.15 -22.22
C GLU A 436 -14.71 6.13 -22.11
N SER A 437 -15.31 5.01 -21.70
CA SER A 437 -16.77 4.87 -21.53
C SER A 437 -17.33 5.65 -20.33
N VAL A 438 -16.49 5.96 -19.33
CA VAL A 438 -16.89 6.65 -18.08
C VAL A 438 -16.03 7.88 -17.76
N GLN A 439 -14.99 8.16 -18.56
CA GLN A 439 -14.01 9.22 -18.35
C GLN A 439 -14.62 10.56 -17.93
N LYS A 440 -15.67 11.03 -18.62
CA LYS A 440 -16.28 12.33 -18.31
C LYS A 440 -16.84 12.40 -16.89
N LEU A 441 -17.45 11.30 -16.43
CA LEU A 441 -18.02 11.21 -15.09
C LEU A 441 -16.89 11.19 -14.05
N GLU A 442 -15.87 10.35 -14.29
CA GLU A 442 -14.69 10.23 -13.45
C GLU A 442 -13.97 11.57 -13.30
N ASP A 443 -13.58 12.21 -14.41
CA ASP A 443 -12.85 13.48 -14.42
C ASP A 443 -13.64 14.58 -13.69
N SER A 444 -14.97 14.65 -13.89
CA SER A 444 -15.81 15.63 -13.18
C SER A 444 -15.88 15.37 -11.68
N PHE A 445 -15.96 14.10 -11.26
CA PHE A 445 -16.06 13.74 -9.87
C PHE A 445 -14.75 13.99 -9.14
N GLN A 446 -13.61 13.61 -9.73
CA GLN A 446 -12.29 13.90 -9.15
C GLN A 446 -12.06 15.40 -8.99
N LEU A 447 -12.44 16.20 -9.99
CA LEU A 447 -12.35 17.66 -9.91
C LEU A 447 -13.20 18.24 -8.76
N LEU A 448 -14.41 17.72 -8.55
CA LEU A 448 -15.27 18.13 -7.44
C LEU A 448 -14.61 17.78 -6.09
N VAL A 449 -14.08 16.56 -5.95
CA VAL A 449 -13.42 16.09 -4.72
C VAL A 449 -12.23 16.98 -4.39
N ASP A 450 -11.37 17.28 -5.36
CA ASP A 450 -10.24 18.19 -5.18
C ASP A 450 -10.67 19.61 -4.81
N THR A 451 -11.78 20.08 -5.39
CA THR A 451 -12.36 21.40 -5.10
C THR A 451 -12.88 21.46 -3.66
N LEU A 452 -13.58 20.43 -3.19
CA LEU A 452 -14.08 20.32 -1.83
C LEU A 452 -12.92 20.25 -0.81
N GLY A 453 -11.92 19.41 -1.08
CA GLY A 453 -10.73 19.26 -0.24
C GLY A 453 -9.93 20.56 -0.13
N SER A 454 -9.69 21.25 -1.25
CA SER A 454 -8.95 22.52 -1.27
C SER A 454 -9.72 23.67 -0.60
N ALA A 455 -11.05 23.60 -0.61
CA ALA A 455 -11.92 24.53 0.09
C ALA A 455 -12.14 24.19 1.58
N GLN A 456 -11.55 23.10 2.08
CA GLN A 456 -11.72 22.59 3.45
C GLN A 456 -13.19 22.27 3.80
N VAL A 457 -13.95 21.77 2.82
CA VAL A 457 -15.32 21.31 3.02
C VAL A 457 -15.27 19.89 3.57
N VAL A 458 -15.58 19.74 4.86
CA VAL A 458 -15.69 18.43 5.51
C VAL A 458 -16.99 17.76 5.06
N HIS A 459 -16.88 16.60 4.41
CA HIS A 459 -18.01 15.93 3.74
C HIS A 459 -17.90 14.41 3.83
N HIS A 460 -19.03 13.73 3.63
CA HIS A 460 -19.10 12.28 3.42
C HIS A 460 -19.73 11.96 2.07
N TYR A 461 -19.32 10.85 1.46
CA TYR A 461 -20.00 10.26 0.33
C TYR A 461 -21.21 9.45 0.78
N VAL A 462 -22.25 9.44 -0.04
CA VAL A 462 -23.49 8.68 0.18
C VAL A 462 -23.74 7.82 -1.04
N ASP A 463 -23.59 6.51 -0.86
CA ASP A 463 -23.94 5.49 -1.84
C ASP A 463 -25.47 5.31 -1.91
N GLU A 464 -26.00 5.08 -3.12
CA GLU A 464 -27.45 5.04 -3.35
C GLU A 464 -28.11 3.74 -2.83
N LEU A 465 -27.41 2.58 -2.87
CA LEU A 465 -27.91 1.33 -2.27
C LEU A 465 -27.93 1.42 -0.74
N MET A 466 -26.91 2.05 -0.15
CA MET A 466 -26.88 2.30 1.29
C MET A 466 -27.96 3.31 1.70
N LEU A 467 -28.14 4.38 0.91
CA LEU A 467 -29.17 5.37 1.15
C LEU A 467 -30.58 4.78 1.05
N GLU A 468 -30.81 3.82 0.14
CA GLU A 468 -32.08 3.08 0.06
C GLU A 468 -32.41 2.35 1.37
N ARG A 469 -31.42 1.73 2.02
CA ARG A 469 -31.60 0.95 3.27
C ARG A 469 -31.65 1.82 4.52
N HIS A 470 -30.76 2.81 4.60
CA HIS A 470 -30.45 3.54 5.83
C HIS A 470 -30.87 5.01 5.80
N GLY A 471 -31.31 5.51 4.64
CA GLY A 471 -31.67 6.89 4.40
C GLY A 471 -33.05 7.28 4.92
N ARG A 472 -33.13 8.46 5.54
CA ARG A 472 -34.39 9.08 5.94
C ARG A 472 -34.25 10.60 6.05
N VAL A 473 -35.35 11.34 5.88
CA VAL A 473 -35.39 12.77 6.16
C VAL A 473 -35.95 12.99 7.57
N VAL A 474 -35.19 13.67 8.42
CA VAL A 474 -35.57 13.96 9.81
C VAL A 474 -35.20 15.40 10.12
N ASP A 475 -36.17 16.18 10.63
CA ASP A 475 -35.98 17.58 11.04
C ASP A 475 -35.32 18.47 9.97
N GLY A 476 -35.71 18.28 8.71
CA GLY A 476 -35.16 19.05 7.59
C GLY A 476 -33.76 18.65 7.14
N ARG A 477 -33.25 17.51 7.61
CA ARG A 477 -31.91 16.98 7.34
C ARG A 477 -31.99 15.60 6.68
N LEU A 478 -31.07 15.29 5.77
CA LEU A 478 -30.92 13.92 5.28
C LEU A 478 -30.07 13.14 6.28
N SER A 479 -30.58 12.04 6.80
CA SER A 479 -29.84 11.17 7.70
C SER A 479 -29.54 9.83 7.02
N VAL A 480 -28.32 9.33 7.21
CA VAL A 480 -27.85 8.03 6.71
C VAL A 480 -27.18 7.33 7.89
N GLY A 481 -27.82 6.28 8.40
CA GLY A 481 -27.37 5.62 9.63
C GLY A 481 -27.24 6.59 10.81
N ASN A 482 -26.02 6.76 11.30
CA ASN A 482 -25.65 7.60 12.45
C ASN A 482 -25.28 9.05 12.07
N CYS A 483 -25.21 9.37 10.77
CA CYS A 483 -24.87 10.70 10.28
C CYS A 483 -26.12 11.46 9.82
N SER A 484 -26.03 12.80 9.88
CA SER A 484 -27.11 13.70 9.47
C SER A 484 -26.53 14.94 8.81
N TYR A 485 -27.05 15.30 7.64
CA TYR A 485 -26.49 16.31 6.75
C TYR A 485 -27.50 17.41 6.45
N GLU A 486 -27.02 18.65 6.45
CA GLU A 486 -27.81 19.84 6.10
C GLU A 486 -27.72 20.19 4.62
N TYR A 487 -26.56 19.92 4.02
CA TYR A 487 -26.26 20.24 2.63
C TYR A 487 -26.03 18.95 1.85
N ILE A 488 -26.71 18.83 0.72
CA ILE A 488 -26.50 17.72 -0.22
C ILE A 488 -25.86 18.28 -1.48
N VAL A 489 -24.72 17.72 -1.85
CA VAL A 489 -24.04 17.96 -3.11
C VAL A 489 -24.42 16.83 -4.05
N ILE A 490 -24.92 17.20 -5.22
CA ILE A 490 -25.17 16.27 -6.31
C ILE A 490 -24.13 16.60 -7.39
N PRO A 491 -23.14 15.71 -7.63
CA PRO A 491 -22.12 15.94 -8.65
C PRO A 491 -22.73 15.97 -10.05
N GLU A 492 -21.94 16.31 -11.07
CA GLU A 492 -22.38 16.14 -12.45
C GLU A 492 -22.59 14.64 -12.76
N MET A 493 -23.83 14.17 -12.60
CA MET A 493 -24.19 12.75 -12.74
C MET A 493 -25.45 12.56 -13.62
N PRO A 494 -25.39 11.73 -14.68
CA PRO A 494 -26.53 11.53 -15.58
C PRO A 494 -27.67 10.69 -15.00
N GLY A 495 -27.39 9.80 -14.06
CA GLY A 495 -28.36 8.88 -13.45
C GLY A 495 -28.59 9.15 -11.97
N ILE A 496 -29.74 8.71 -11.46
CA ILE A 496 -30.07 8.68 -10.04
C ILE A 496 -31.05 7.54 -9.75
N ASP A 497 -30.98 6.93 -8.59
CA ASP A 497 -31.93 5.90 -8.18
C ASP A 497 -33.28 6.53 -7.80
N SER A 498 -34.37 5.82 -8.10
CA SER A 498 -35.72 6.28 -7.71
C SER A 498 -35.89 6.39 -6.19
N SER A 499 -35.21 5.54 -5.41
CA SER A 499 -35.16 5.59 -3.94
C SER A 499 -34.51 6.88 -3.43
N THR A 500 -33.35 7.25 -3.99
CA THR A 500 -32.64 8.50 -3.72
C THR A 500 -33.48 9.72 -4.10
N LEU A 501 -34.05 9.72 -5.31
CA LEU A 501 -34.85 10.84 -5.81
C LEU A 501 -36.06 11.11 -4.92
N ARG A 502 -36.70 10.06 -4.39
CA ARG A 502 -37.81 10.17 -3.44
C ARG A 502 -37.37 10.89 -2.15
N LEU A 503 -36.23 10.51 -1.58
CA LEU A 503 -35.69 11.14 -0.38
C LEU A 503 -35.30 12.61 -0.63
N LEU A 504 -34.68 12.92 -1.77
CA LEU A 504 -34.36 14.30 -2.14
C LEU A 504 -35.62 15.17 -2.32
N LYS A 505 -36.71 14.60 -2.83
CA LYS A 505 -38.00 15.28 -2.93
C LYS A 505 -38.59 15.60 -1.56
N GLU A 506 -38.50 14.67 -0.62
CA GLU A 506 -38.92 14.89 0.76
C GLU A 506 -38.05 15.97 1.43
N PHE A 507 -36.73 15.85 1.29
CA PHE A 507 -35.74 16.77 1.85
C PHE A 507 -35.94 18.20 1.36
N THR A 508 -36.04 18.41 0.04
CA THR A 508 -36.33 19.74 -0.53
C THR A 508 -37.71 20.27 -0.10
N GLY A 509 -38.71 19.39 0.06
CA GLY A 509 -40.04 19.76 0.55
C GLY A 509 -40.04 20.33 1.98
N THR A 510 -39.02 20.03 2.77
CA THR A 510 -38.82 20.57 4.13
C THR A 510 -37.89 21.80 4.18
N GLY A 511 -37.41 22.29 3.04
CA GLY A 511 -36.46 23.40 2.95
C GLY A 511 -34.98 22.98 2.98
N GLY A 512 -34.69 21.69 2.77
CA GLY A 512 -33.33 21.17 2.69
C GLY A 512 -32.47 21.84 1.61
N LYS A 513 -31.16 21.90 1.84
CA LYS A 513 -30.21 22.63 1.00
C LYS A 513 -29.51 21.70 0.01
N ILE A 514 -29.62 22.00 -1.28
CA ILE A 514 -29.01 21.25 -2.37
C ILE A 514 -28.10 22.17 -3.17
N TYR A 515 -26.84 21.76 -3.29
CA TYR A 515 -25.92 22.25 -4.31
C TYR A 515 -25.86 21.23 -5.46
N LEU A 516 -26.22 21.67 -6.65
CA LEU A 516 -26.20 20.84 -7.85
C LEU A 516 -25.04 21.28 -8.74
N GLU A 517 -24.06 20.40 -8.93
CA GLU A 517 -22.98 20.62 -9.87
C GLU A 517 -23.51 20.35 -11.29
N GLY A 518 -23.64 21.42 -12.08
CA GLY A 518 -24.18 21.32 -13.42
C GLY A 518 -25.71 21.20 -13.48
N ARG A 519 -26.20 20.12 -14.10
CA ARG A 519 -27.63 19.92 -14.41
C ARG A 519 -28.23 18.77 -13.60
N ALA A 520 -29.56 18.74 -13.49
CA ALA A 520 -30.25 17.63 -12.85
C ALA A 520 -30.01 16.32 -13.64
N PRO A 521 -29.98 15.16 -12.96
CA PRO A 521 -29.91 13.85 -13.61
C PRO A 521 -30.99 13.70 -14.68
N LEU A 522 -30.67 12.96 -15.74
CA LEU A 522 -31.54 12.73 -16.89
C LEU A 522 -32.18 11.35 -16.89
N TYR A 523 -31.66 10.43 -16.08
CA TYR A 523 -32.12 9.05 -15.99
C TYR A 523 -32.48 8.71 -14.54
N VAL A 524 -33.61 8.01 -14.37
CA VAL A 524 -34.03 7.40 -13.11
C VAL A 524 -34.10 5.90 -13.31
N ASP A 525 -33.31 5.14 -12.54
CA ASP A 525 -33.16 3.69 -12.71
C ASP A 525 -32.85 3.29 -14.18
N GLY A 526 -31.99 4.07 -14.84
CA GLY A 526 -31.64 3.90 -16.27
C GLY A 526 -32.69 4.36 -17.29
N LYS A 527 -33.86 4.86 -16.84
CA LYS A 527 -34.91 5.40 -17.73
C LYS A 527 -34.86 6.91 -17.85
N ARG A 528 -34.87 7.41 -19.09
CA ARG A 528 -34.90 8.85 -19.35
C ARG A 528 -36.14 9.48 -18.72
N THR A 529 -35.94 10.40 -17.77
CA THR A 529 -37.01 10.99 -16.95
C THR A 529 -36.72 12.47 -16.72
N GLU A 530 -37.73 13.32 -16.88
CA GLU A 530 -37.61 14.75 -16.58
C GLU A 530 -37.77 15.00 -15.07
N ILE A 531 -36.76 15.63 -14.45
CA ILE A 531 -36.73 15.94 -13.01
C ILE A 531 -36.75 17.46 -12.81
N ASP A 532 -37.95 18.05 -12.76
CA ASP A 532 -38.10 19.52 -12.72
C ASP A 532 -37.84 20.16 -11.35
N PHE A 533 -38.03 19.40 -10.26
CA PHE A 533 -37.99 19.94 -8.90
C PHE A 533 -36.56 20.07 -8.37
N LEU A 534 -35.62 19.28 -8.91
CA LEU A 534 -34.26 19.19 -8.38
C LEU A 534 -33.39 20.29 -9.00
N LYS A 535 -33.05 21.29 -8.18
CA LYS A 535 -32.27 22.48 -8.58
C LYS A 535 -31.37 22.89 -7.43
N SER A 536 -30.25 23.53 -7.74
CA SER A 536 -29.45 24.20 -6.71
C SER A 536 -30.29 25.29 -6.04
N ASN A 537 -30.36 25.27 -4.71
CA ASN A 537 -31.00 26.33 -3.91
C ASN A 537 -30.03 27.02 -2.94
N VAL A 538 -28.76 26.60 -2.96
CA VAL A 538 -27.62 27.23 -2.29
C VAL A 538 -26.46 27.42 -3.26
N PHE A 539 -25.51 28.27 -2.88
CA PHE A 539 -24.23 28.48 -3.56
C PHE A 539 -23.11 27.64 -2.92
N PHE A 540 -22.04 27.39 -3.69
CA PHE A 540 -20.89 26.61 -3.21
C PHE A 540 -20.25 27.23 -1.96
N GLU A 541 -20.22 28.56 -1.87
CA GLU A 541 -19.65 29.29 -0.74
C GLU A 541 -20.37 29.00 0.59
N GLU A 542 -21.64 28.57 0.56
CA GLU A 542 -22.40 28.18 1.75
C GLU A 542 -21.97 26.82 2.31
N LEU A 543 -21.27 26.01 1.50
CA LEU A 543 -20.67 24.75 1.96
C LEU A 543 -19.39 24.98 2.76
N VAL A 544 -18.76 26.15 2.59
CA VAL A 544 -17.46 26.51 3.17
C VAL A 544 -17.62 27.22 4.52
N ASN A 545 -16.63 27.11 5.41
CA ASN A 545 -16.51 27.87 6.67
C ASN A 545 -17.54 27.51 7.76
N GLN A 546 -17.83 26.22 7.98
CA GLN A 546 -18.74 25.85 9.07
C GLN A 546 -18.11 26.00 10.46
N TYR A 547 -16.82 25.71 10.60
CA TYR A 547 -16.10 25.72 11.88
C TYR A 547 -14.78 26.51 11.85
N TYR A 548 -14.07 26.43 10.73
CA TYR A 548 -12.77 27.09 10.52
C TYR A 548 -12.54 27.39 9.03
N LYS A 549 -11.51 28.17 8.74
CA LYS A 549 -11.09 28.53 7.38
C LYS A 549 -9.57 28.67 7.28
N ILE A 550 -9.00 28.20 6.17
CA ILE A 550 -7.64 28.52 5.74
C ILE A 550 -7.72 29.56 4.62
N ASP A 551 -7.01 30.68 4.73
CA ASP A 551 -7.09 31.81 3.79
C ASP A 551 -6.49 31.53 2.40
N ASN A 552 -5.43 30.72 2.36
CA ASN A 552 -4.75 30.35 1.13
C ASN A 552 -5.36 29.09 0.49
N LYS A 553 -6.13 29.29 -0.59
CA LYS A 553 -6.73 28.20 -1.37
C LYS A 553 -5.75 27.50 -2.32
N ALA A 554 -4.61 28.12 -2.63
CA ALA A 554 -3.59 27.55 -3.50
C ALA A 554 -2.56 26.74 -2.69
N THR A 555 -3.07 25.84 -1.85
CA THR A 555 -2.25 24.96 -0.99
C THR A 555 -2.64 23.51 -1.21
N ARG A 556 -1.71 22.61 -0.87
CA ARG A 556 -1.98 21.17 -0.75
C ARG A 556 -2.31 20.76 0.68
N ILE A 557 -2.86 21.69 1.47
CA ILE A 557 -3.27 21.39 2.85
C ILE A 557 -4.63 20.69 2.82
N ARG A 558 -4.72 19.55 3.51
CA ARG A 558 -5.97 18.86 3.83
C ARG A 558 -6.21 18.93 5.33
N SER A 559 -7.48 19.00 5.72
CA SER A 559 -7.83 19.13 7.13
C SER A 559 -9.20 18.57 7.49
N THR A 560 -9.36 18.21 8.76
CA THR A 560 -10.61 17.75 9.36
C THR A 560 -10.85 18.41 10.71
N TYR A 561 -12.12 18.70 11.03
CA TYR A 561 -12.55 19.14 12.36
C TYR A 561 -13.15 17.96 13.13
N ARG A 562 -12.64 17.72 14.34
CA ARG A 562 -13.00 16.57 15.16
C ARG A 562 -13.58 17.02 16.48
N GLN A 563 -14.73 16.43 16.83
CA GLN A 563 -15.41 16.65 18.10
C GLN A 563 -15.18 15.47 19.04
N SER A 564 -14.82 15.73 20.29
CA SER A 564 -14.52 14.65 21.25
C SER A 564 -14.81 15.03 22.70
N GLU A 565 -14.90 14.02 23.57
CA GLU A 565 -15.03 14.25 25.02
C GLU A 565 -13.77 14.84 25.67
N PHE A 566 -12.62 14.77 25.01
CA PHE A 566 -11.33 15.26 25.50
C PHE A 566 -10.92 16.60 24.87
N GLY A 567 -11.85 17.26 24.18
CA GLY A 567 -11.66 18.56 23.54
C GLY A 567 -11.72 18.48 22.01
N ASP A 568 -12.29 19.51 21.39
CA ASP A 568 -12.38 19.61 19.94
C ASP A 568 -11.02 20.02 19.36
N PHE A 569 -10.72 19.52 18.16
CA PHE A 569 -9.45 19.81 17.50
C PHE A 569 -9.57 19.82 15.98
N ILE A 570 -8.64 20.54 15.34
CA ILE A 570 -8.41 20.50 13.90
C ILE A 570 -7.13 19.68 13.67
N TYR A 571 -7.22 18.70 12.78
CA TYR A 571 -6.04 18.00 12.26
C TYR A 571 -5.82 18.46 10.82
N ALA A 572 -4.62 18.96 10.52
CA ALA A 572 -4.27 19.51 9.21
C ALA A 572 -2.88 19.05 8.77
N VAL A 573 -2.74 18.73 7.49
CA VAL A 573 -1.52 18.14 6.91
C VAL A 573 -1.18 18.86 5.60
N ASN A 574 0.08 19.24 5.42
CA ASN A 574 0.62 19.68 4.14
C ASN A 574 1.08 18.47 3.32
N LEU A 575 0.37 18.19 2.22
CA LEU A 575 0.63 17.04 1.37
C LEU A 575 1.74 17.28 0.31
N SER A 576 2.34 18.48 0.27
CA SER A 576 3.49 18.72 -0.60
C SER A 576 4.74 18.01 -0.08
N ASP A 577 5.58 17.58 -1.00
CA ASP A 577 6.87 16.95 -0.73
C ASP A 577 8.04 17.94 -0.68
N ASP A 578 7.85 19.12 -1.25
CA ASP A 578 8.89 20.15 -1.42
C ASP A 578 8.46 21.58 -1.04
N THR A 579 7.16 21.84 -0.89
CA THR A 579 6.61 23.19 -0.79
C THR A 579 6.17 23.50 0.63
N GLU A 580 6.70 24.60 1.17
CA GLU A 580 6.24 25.22 2.41
C GLU A 580 5.01 26.11 2.16
N TYR A 581 4.04 26.08 3.08
CA TYR A 581 2.89 26.98 3.05
C TYR A 581 2.78 27.80 4.34
N ALA A 582 2.85 29.13 4.20
CA ALA A 582 2.43 30.07 5.23
C ALA A 582 0.93 30.40 5.04
N VAL A 583 0.14 30.19 6.08
CA VAL A 583 -1.33 30.37 6.04
C VAL A 583 -1.85 31.06 7.30
N ASN A 584 -3.03 31.68 7.20
CA ASN A 584 -3.81 32.07 8.37
C ASN A 584 -4.98 31.08 8.55
N LEU A 585 -4.99 30.44 9.71
CA LEU A 585 -6.11 29.61 10.15
C LEU A 585 -7.07 30.48 10.98
N HIS A 586 -8.27 30.68 10.46
CA HIS A 586 -9.35 31.40 11.13
C HIS A 586 -10.24 30.38 11.84
N ILE A 587 -10.43 30.55 13.14
CA ILE A 587 -11.15 29.60 14.00
C ILE A 587 -12.26 30.36 14.71
N ASN A 588 -13.47 29.80 14.69
CA ASN A 588 -14.60 30.33 15.46
C ASN A 588 -14.52 29.89 16.94
N ALA A 589 -13.50 30.37 17.65
CA ALA A 589 -13.22 30.12 19.08
C ALA A 589 -12.43 31.29 19.69
N GLN A 590 -12.30 31.34 21.01
CA GLN A 590 -11.59 32.42 21.73
C GLN A 590 -10.09 32.13 21.95
N GLY A 591 -9.66 30.88 21.78
CA GLY A 591 -8.27 30.47 21.98
C GLY A 591 -7.95 29.13 21.33
N ALA A 592 -6.65 28.88 21.12
CA ALA A 592 -6.14 27.62 20.61
C ALA A 592 -4.75 27.29 21.17
N SER A 593 -4.35 26.03 21.04
CA SER A 593 -2.99 25.54 21.31
C SER A 593 -2.59 24.47 20.29
N LEU A 594 -1.30 24.14 20.20
CA LEU A 594 -0.80 23.05 19.37
C LEU A 594 -0.49 21.82 20.22
N PHE A 595 -0.80 20.64 19.72
CA PHE A 595 -0.39 19.38 20.33
C PHE A 595 0.67 18.70 19.47
N ASP A 596 1.88 18.57 20.03
CA ASP A 596 2.98 17.81 19.47
C ASP A 596 2.78 16.34 19.81
N LEU A 597 2.32 15.57 18.83
CA LEU A 597 1.95 14.16 19.05
C LEU A 597 3.16 13.28 19.32
N GLU A 598 4.31 13.59 18.70
CA GLU A 598 5.56 12.85 18.91
C GLU A 598 6.07 13.04 20.34
N LYS A 599 6.08 14.28 20.84
CA LYS A 599 6.52 14.60 22.21
C LYS A 599 5.43 14.38 23.25
N ARG A 600 4.18 14.21 22.83
CA ARG A 600 2.97 14.18 23.67
C ARG A 600 2.89 15.41 24.59
N GLU A 601 3.06 16.58 23.99
CA GLU A 601 3.13 17.85 24.69
C GLU A 601 2.25 18.91 24.04
N GLU A 602 1.63 19.73 24.86
CA GLU A 602 0.87 20.88 24.42
C GLU A 602 1.76 22.13 24.43
N LYS A 603 1.69 22.92 23.35
CA LYS A 603 2.45 24.14 23.14
C LYS A 603 1.48 25.30 22.92
N ALA A 604 1.73 26.41 23.60
CA ALA A 604 1.00 27.64 23.32
C ALA A 604 1.30 28.10 21.89
N VAL A 605 0.26 28.53 21.15
CA VAL A 605 0.39 29.05 19.79
C VAL A 605 0.08 30.53 19.77
N TYR A 606 0.75 31.27 18.91
CA TYR A 606 0.42 32.67 18.71
C TYR A 606 -0.92 32.80 17.97
N PHE A 607 -1.82 33.64 18.48
CA PHE A 607 -3.05 34.00 17.79
C PHE A 607 -3.47 35.44 18.12
N GLU A 608 -4.30 36.00 17.24
CA GLU A 608 -4.89 37.34 17.37
C GLU A 608 -6.42 37.24 17.27
N GLU A 609 -7.15 38.16 17.90
CA GLU A 609 -8.61 38.26 17.75
C GLU A 609 -8.98 38.61 16.30
N ASP A 610 -9.95 37.90 15.72
CA ASP A 610 -10.36 38.10 14.33
C ASP A 610 -11.83 37.73 14.11
N MET A 611 -12.63 38.70 13.61
CA MET A 611 -14.04 38.53 13.20
C MET A 611 -14.90 37.60 14.09
N GLY A 612 -14.87 37.79 15.41
CA GLY A 612 -15.68 37.02 16.36
C GLY A 612 -15.07 35.67 16.79
N GLY A 613 -13.85 35.38 16.34
CA GLY A 613 -13.01 34.26 16.80
C GLY A 613 -11.54 34.67 16.85
N ILE A 614 -10.64 33.77 16.41
CA ILE A 614 -9.20 34.01 16.38
C ILE A 614 -8.58 33.70 15.01
N ARG A 615 -7.45 34.34 14.74
CA ARG A 615 -6.56 34.05 13.61
C ARG A 615 -5.23 33.51 14.12
N VAL A 616 -4.86 32.31 13.66
CA VAL A 616 -3.61 31.61 13.99
C VAL A 616 -2.71 31.59 12.74
N PRO A 617 -1.64 32.40 12.70
CA PRO A 617 -0.65 32.31 11.63
C PRO A 617 0.17 31.02 11.79
N LEU A 618 0.24 30.19 10.76
CA LEU A 618 0.99 28.92 10.76
C LEU A 618 1.88 28.82 9.53
N VAL A 619 3.05 28.20 9.70
CA VAL A 619 3.91 27.76 8.60
C VAL A 619 3.95 26.24 8.61
N PHE A 620 3.54 25.63 7.51
CA PHE A 620 3.63 24.19 7.28
C PHE A 620 4.84 23.89 6.40
N GLN A 621 5.85 23.24 6.95
CA GLN A 621 6.91 22.61 6.16
C GLN A 621 6.32 21.53 5.24
N ALA A 622 7.05 21.15 4.19
CA ALA A 622 6.67 20.04 3.33
C ALA A 622 6.49 18.74 4.14
N GLY A 623 5.33 18.09 4.02
CA GLY A 623 4.96 16.90 4.80
C GLY A 623 4.62 17.16 6.29
N GLN A 624 4.55 18.41 6.74
CA GLN A 624 4.25 18.73 8.14
C GLN A 624 2.75 18.64 8.43
N SER A 625 2.45 18.25 9.67
CA SER A 625 1.10 18.16 10.22
C SER A 625 0.96 18.95 11.52
N TYR A 626 -0.21 19.51 11.79
CA TYR A 626 -0.57 20.08 13.09
C TYR A 626 -1.84 19.45 13.65
N ILE A 627 -1.86 19.25 14.97
CA ILE A 627 -3.07 19.06 15.76
C ILE A 627 -3.30 20.36 16.54
N ILE A 628 -4.33 21.10 16.17
CA ILE A 628 -4.70 22.38 16.77
C ILE A 628 -5.88 22.14 17.72
N LEU A 629 -5.66 22.33 19.02
CA LEU A 629 -6.70 22.18 20.04
C LEU A 629 -7.51 23.46 20.14
N ILE A 630 -8.84 23.31 20.21
CA ILE A 630 -9.77 24.43 20.35
C ILE A 630 -10.04 24.64 21.85
N GLN A 631 -9.64 25.79 22.39
CA GLN A 631 -9.65 26.05 23.83
C GLN A 631 -9.90 27.53 24.12
N ASP A 632 -11.13 27.89 24.49
CA ASP A 632 -11.52 29.29 24.70
C ASP A 632 -10.71 30.00 25.82
N GLU A 633 -10.26 29.25 26.82
CA GLU A 633 -9.45 29.78 27.94
C GLU A 633 -7.94 29.86 27.65
N ALA A 634 -7.46 29.42 26.49
CA ALA A 634 -6.04 29.49 26.15
C ALA A 634 -5.57 30.94 26.02
N ALA A 635 -4.38 31.23 26.54
CA ALA A 635 -3.72 32.53 26.33
C ALA A 635 -2.81 32.47 25.08
N PRO A 636 -2.68 33.56 24.32
CA PRO A 636 -1.82 33.58 23.15
C PRO A 636 -0.36 33.36 23.53
N GLY A 637 0.31 32.49 22.76
CA GLY A 637 1.74 32.23 22.85
C GLY A 637 2.58 33.43 22.38
N SER A 638 3.91 33.24 22.37
CA SER A 638 4.81 34.24 21.78
C SER A 638 4.83 34.09 20.25
N LYS A 639 5.06 35.20 19.53
CA LYS A 639 5.33 35.13 18.09
C LYS A 639 6.57 34.27 17.83
N ASP A 640 6.54 33.50 16.77
CA ASP A 640 7.71 32.72 16.36
C ASP A 640 8.92 33.63 16.13
N VAL A 641 10.06 33.14 16.61
CA VAL A 641 11.37 33.79 16.50
C VAL A 641 11.79 33.77 15.03
N LYS A 642 12.24 34.91 14.49
CA LYS A 642 12.74 34.93 13.11
C LYS A 642 14.05 34.14 13.06
N THR A 643 14.22 33.33 12.03
CA THR A 643 15.53 32.74 11.74
C THR A 643 16.50 33.84 11.29
N GLY A 644 17.74 33.71 11.75
CA GLY A 644 18.84 34.61 11.44
C GLY A 644 19.73 34.11 10.31
N GLN A 645 21.02 34.34 10.43
CA GLN A 645 21.99 34.03 9.38
C GLN A 645 22.19 32.52 9.25
N GLU A 646 22.25 32.05 8.01
CA GLU A 646 22.59 30.66 7.66
C GLU A 646 24.09 30.52 7.41
N THR A 647 24.70 29.47 7.96
CA THR A 647 26.10 29.10 7.78
C THR A 647 26.20 27.66 7.30
N HIS A 648 26.92 27.45 6.20
CA HIS A 648 27.17 26.12 5.63
C HIS A 648 28.48 25.55 6.19
N CYS A 649 28.44 24.30 6.66
CA CYS A 649 29.62 23.57 7.14
C CYS A 649 30.07 22.53 6.10
N ASP A 650 31.39 22.30 5.99
CA ASP A 650 31.88 21.25 5.10
C ASP A 650 31.49 19.85 5.61
N THR A 651 31.28 18.93 4.66
CA THR A 651 30.73 17.58 4.90
C THR A 651 31.79 16.50 5.11
N ARG A 652 33.08 16.86 5.16
CA ARG A 652 34.17 15.90 5.46
C ARG A 652 34.16 15.56 6.95
N MET A 653 34.09 14.27 7.27
CA MET A 653 33.95 13.77 8.65
C MET A 653 34.80 12.51 8.87
N SER A 654 35.17 12.25 10.12
CA SER A 654 35.80 10.99 10.52
C SER A 654 34.75 9.90 10.70
N ILE A 655 35.03 8.68 10.24
CA ILE A 655 34.20 7.50 10.49
C ILE A 655 34.62 6.91 11.84
N LEU A 656 33.69 6.91 12.80
CA LEU A 656 33.93 6.28 14.11
C LEU A 656 33.52 4.81 14.12
N ALA A 657 32.43 4.49 13.46
CA ALA A 657 31.90 3.14 13.32
C ALA A 657 31.05 3.05 12.05
N SER A 658 30.98 1.86 11.48
CA SER A 658 30.14 1.56 10.33
C SER A 658 29.69 0.11 10.41
N THR A 659 28.49 -0.17 9.92
CA THR A 659 28.12 -1.52 9.50
C THR A 659 29.11 -2.02 8.45
N GLU A 660 29.31 -3.34 8.36
CA GLU A 660 30.12 -3.94 7.31
C GLU A 660 29.65 -3.45 5.93
N ASN A 661 30.58 -2.98 5.12
CA ASN A 661 30.30 -2.62 3.75
C ASN A 661 30.08 -3.89 2.92
N ALA A 662 29.48 -3.75 1.73
CA ALA A 662 29.12 -4.87 0.88
C ALA A 662 29.65 -4.72 -0.55
N LEU A 663 29.72 -5.85 -1.25
CA LEU A 663 29.74 -5.94 -2.71
C LEU A 663 28.75 -7.04 -3.10
N THR A 664 27.69 -6.66 -3.81
CA THR A 664 26.70 -7.61 -4.34
C THR A 664 27.23 -8.21 -5.66
N LEU A 665 27.22 -9.54 -5.76
CA LEU A 665 27.57 -10.28 -6.98
C LEU A 665 26.30 -10.89 -7.58
N ASP A 666 25.73 -10.21 -8.55
CA ASP A 666 24.48 -10.54 -9.25
C ASP A 666 24.68 -10.94 -10.72
N TYR A 667 25.91 -11.32 -11.05
CA TYR A 667 26.26 -12.02 -12.29
C TYR A 667 27.08 -13.27 -12.00
N ALA A 668 26.85 -14.33 -12.78
CA ALA A 668 27.64 -15.56 -12.73
C ALA A 668 27.81 -16.18 -14.12
N ASP A 669 28.83 -17.03 -14.25
CA ASP A 669 28.95 -17.94 -15.39
C ASP A 669 28.19 -19.24 -15.05
N LEU A 670 27.37 -19.75 -15.97
CA LEU A 670 26.63 -21.01 -15.82
C LEU A 670 27.40 -22.19 -16.42
N SER A 671 27.35 -23.36 -15.76
CA SER A 671 27.84 -24.62 -16.32
C SER A 671 26.93 -25.78 -15.89
N TYR A 672 26.84 -26.81 -16.74
CA TYR A 672 26.12 -28.06 -16.42
C TYR A 672 27.06 -29.22 -16.09
N ASP A 673 28.38 -29.06 -16.26
CA ASP A 673 29.41 -30.10 -16.10
C ASP A 673 30.62 -29.68 -15.25
N ASN A 674 30.68 -28.42 -14.80
CA ASN A 674 31.81 -27.80 -14.08
C ASN A 674 33.12 -27.72 -14.88
N GLU A 675 33.09 -28.01 -16.18
CA GLU A 675 34.25 -27.90 -17.07
C GLU A 675 34.07 -26.73 -18.05
N ARG A 676 32.86 -26.62 -18.61
CA ARG A 676 32.49 -25.61 -19.60
C ARG A 676 31.54 -24.62 -18.96
N PHE A 677 32.08 -23.46 -18.65
CA PHE A 677 31.29 -22.31 -18.23
C PHE A 677 30.94 -21.49 -19.47
N GLU A 678 29.65 -21.20 -19.59
CA GLU A 678 29.09 -20.34 -20.62
C GLU A 678 29.42 -18.85 -20.36
N GLU A 679 28.80 -17.95 -21.12
CA GLU A 679 28.94 -16.52 -20.94
C GLU A 679 28.46 -16.06 -19.55
N LYS A 680 29.06 -14.98 -19.04
CA LYS A 680 28.67 -14.32 -17.80
C LYS A 680 27.29 -13.67 -17.98
N LEU A 681 26.32 -14.04 -17.16
CA LEU A 681 24.93 -13.59 -17.26
C LEU A 681 24.41 -13.02 -15.94
N PRO A 682 23.41 -12.11 -15.99
CA PRO A 682 22.63 -11.75 -14.80
C PRO A 682 22.02 -12.99 -14.15
N ILE A 683 22.01 -13.05 -12.81
CA ILE A 683 21.45 -14.20 -12.07
C ILE A 683 19.99 -14.46 -12.44
N MET A 684 19.18 -13.41 -12.62
CA MET A 684 17.77 -13.57 -12.98
C MET A 684 17.58 -14.11 -14.41
N ALA A 685 18.49 -13.78 -15.33
CA ALA A 685 18.51 -14.37 -16.66
C ALA A 685 18.87 -15.87 -16.63
N ILE A 686 19.77 -16.27 -15.71
CA ILE A 686 20.08 -17.68 -15.47
C ILE A 686 18.85 -18.40 -14.90
N SER A 687 18.18 -17.82 -13.91
CA SER A 687 16.96 -18.38 -13.31
C SER A 687 15.87 -18.62 -14.37
N ASP A 688 15.57 -17.59 -15.17
CA ASP A 688 14.58 -17.65 -16.26
C ASP A 688 14.94 -18.72 -17.31
N ARG A 689 16.23 -18.83 -17.67
CA ARG A 689 16.71 -19.88 -18.57
C ARG A 689 16.46 -21.28 -18.01
N LEU A 690 16.83 -21.54 -16.76
CA LEU A 690 16.66 -22.86 -16.14
C LEU A 690 15.18 -23.25 -16.06
N LEU A 691 14.29 -22.28 -15.79
CA LEU A 691 12.84 -22.49 -15.81
C LEU A 691 12.34 -22.83 -17.22
N LYS A 692 12.70 -22.05 -18.24
CA LYS A 692 12.31 -22.30 -19.65
C LYS A 692 12.84 -23.63 -20.20
N GLU A 693 14.03 -24.05 -19.75
CA GLU A 693 14.63 -25.35 -20.09
C GLU A 693 14.00 -26.53 -19.34
N ARG A 694 13.12 -26.27 -18.36
CA ARG A 694 12.61 -27.28 -17.42
C ARG A 694 13.73 -28.11 -16.79
N ARG A 695 14.79 -27.44 -16.37
CA ARG A 695 15.99 -28.10 -15.86
C ARG A 695 15.71 -28.71 -14.49
N ASN A 696 16.10 -29.97 -14.31
CA ASN A 696 16.27 -30.62 -13.02
C ASN A 696 17.63 -31.33 -12.98
N GLY A 697 18.33 -31.23 -11.85
CA GLY A 697 19.66 -31.81 -11.59
C GLY A 697 20.78 -30.78 -11.46
N LYS A 698 22.03 -31.26 -11.44
CA LYS A 698 23.20 -30.42 -11.12
C LYS A 698 23.41 -29.26 -12.09
N VAL A 699 23.70 -28.10 -11.53
CA VAL A 699 24.19 -26.89 -12.21
C VAL A 699 25.33 -26.27 -11.39
N TYR A 700 26.20 -25.51 -12.04
CA TYR A 700 27.32 -24.84 -11.41
C TYR A 700 27.30 -23.35 -11.75
N LEU A 701 27.48 -22.52 -10.74
CA LEU A 701 27.56 -21.06 -10.89
C LEU A 701 28.91 -20.56 -10.44
N ARG A 702 29.58 -19.79 -11.29
CA ARG A 702 30.85 -19.15 -10.97
C ARG A 702 30.71 -17.63 -10.90
N TYR A 703 30.82 -17.10 -9.70
CA TYR A 703 30.91 -15.67 -9.42
C TYR A 703 32.37 -15.23 -9.44
N THR A 704 32.61 -13.98 -9.84
CA THR A 704 33.96 -13.39 -9.92
C THR A 704 33.97 -12.01 -9.28
N PHE A 705 35.04 -11.70 -8.53
CA PHE A 705 35.27 -10.36 -7.97
C PHE A 705 36.77 -10.01 -7.94
N GLN A 706 37.08 -8.71 -7.82
CA GLN A 706 38.45 -8.19 -7.84
C GLN A 706 38.86 -7.64 -6.47
N ILE A 707 40.10 -7.92 -6.05
CA ILE A 707 40.71 -7.34 -4.86
C ILE A 707 41.95 -6.55 -5.26
N GLY A 708 41.93 -5.24 -5.07
CA GLY A 708 43.12 -4.39 -5.22
C GLY A 708 44.03 -4.53 -4.01
N GLU A 709 43.46 -4.39 -2.81
CA GLU A 709 44.16 -4.55 -1.53
C GLU A 709 43.35 -5.43 -0.59
N ILE A 710 44.00 -6.42 0.04
CA ILE A 710 43.34 -7.32 0.99
C ILE A 710 42.92 -6.53 2.24
N PRO A 711 41.62 -6.52 2.59
CA PRO A 711 41.12 -5.80 3.76
C PRO A 711 41.40 -6.56 5.06
N ASN A 712 40.96 -6.00 6.20
CA ASN A 712 41.15 -6.64 7.51
C ASN A 712 40.15 -7.79 7.74
N THR A 713 38.92 -7.63 7.26
CA THR A 713 37.85 -8.61 7.39
C THR A 713 37.16 -8.81 6.05
N MET A 714 36.75 -10.05 5.77
CA MET A 714 35.99 -10.38 4.57
C MET A 714 35.18 -11.66 4.80
N PHE A 715 33.88 -11.59 4.53
CA PHE A 715 32.94 -12.68 4.68
C PHE A 715 32.16 -12.88 3.38
N LEU A 716 31.83 -14.13 3.10
CA LEU A 716 30.83 -14.49 2.09
C LEU A 716 29.53 -14.79 2.82
N GLU A 717 28.46 -14.12 2.42
CA GLU A 717 27.10 -14.40 2.88
C GLU A 717 26.21 -14.71 1.68
N THR A 718 25.40 -15.76 1.80
CA THR A 718 24.55 -16.25 0.71
C THR A 718 23.37 -17.05 1.25
N GLU A 719 22.41 -17.29 0.38
CA GLU A 719 21.41 -18.32 0.59
C GLU A 719 21.99 -19.71 0.40
N LYS A 720 21.30 -20.71 0.93
CA LYS A 720 21.72 -22.10 0.75
C LYS A 720 21.66 -22.55 -0.71
N MET A 721 20.73 -22.01 -1.51
CA MET A 721 20.53 -22.31 -2.95
C MET A 721 20.56 -23.82 -3.30
N ASN A 722 20.21 -24.71 -2.37
CA ASN A 722 20.43 -26.16 -2.49
C ASN A 722 21.86 -26.53 -2.95
N ALA A 723 22.85 -25.75 -2.50
CA ALA A 723 24.25 -25.94 -2.81
C ALA A 723 24.83 -27.13 -2.03
N VAL A 724 25.49 -28.03 -2.75
CA VAL A 724 26.17 -29.22 -2.20
C VAL A 724 27.62 -28.90 -1.84
N ASN A 725 28.27 -28.05 -2.63
CA ASN A 725 29.66 -27.64 -2.44
C ASN A 725 29.85 -26.17 -2.83
N VAL A 726 30.78 -25.50 -2.14
CA VAL A 726 31.22 -24.13 -2.44
C VAL A 726 32.75 -24.10 -2.48
N TRP A 727 33.33 -23.52 -3.52
CA TRP A 727 34.78 -23.33 -3.65
C TRP A 727 35.14 -21.86 -3.80
N ILE A 728 36.19 -21.42 -3.11
CA ILE A 728 36.84 -20.13 -3.32
C ILE A 728 38.26 -20.39 -3.81
N ASN A 729 38.61 -19.87 -4.99
CA ASN A 729 39.92 -20.08 -5.63
C ASN A 729 40.38 -21.56 -5.55
N ASP A 730 39.51 -22.47 -5.98
CA ASP A 730 39.70 -23.94 -5.99
C ASP A 730 39.75 -24.63 -4.62
N THR A 731 39.60 -23.87 -3.53
CA THR A 731 39.54 -24.41 -2.17
C THR A 731 38.09 -24.60 -1.75
N ASN A 732 37.68 -25.83 -1.44
CA ASN A 732 36.34 -26.12 -0.93
C ASN A 732 36.22 -25.54 0.48
N ILE A 733 35.12 -24.82 0.74
CA ILE A 733 34.85 -24.18 2.03
C ILE A 733 33.49 -24.61 2.57
N ARG A 734 33.27 -24.35 3.85
CA ARG A 734 31.97 -24.48 4.51
C ARG A 734 31.54 -23.13 5.05
N LEU A 735 30.27 -22.81 4.85
CA LEU A 735 29.62 -21.63 5.43
C LEU A 735 28.78 -22.14 6.60
N GLU A 736 29.28 -21.92 7.83
CA GLU A 736 28.71 -22.48 9.06
C GLU A 736 28.04 -21.42 9.94
N ASP A 737 28.36 -20.13 9.72
CA ASP A 737 27.80 -19.04 10.49
C ASP A 737 26.40 -18.67 9.97
N GLN A 738 25.54 -18.15 10.85
CA GLN A 738 24.24 -17.59 10.45
C GLN A 738 24.45 -16.25 9.72
N GLY A 739 23.69 -16.01 8.65
CA GLY A 739 23.72 -14.75 7.91
C GLY A 739 23.21 -13.56 8.72
N ARG A 740 23.69 -12.35 8.37
CA ARG A 740 23.21 -11.08 8.96
C ARG A 740 21.95 -10.55 8.29
N LEU A 741 21.76 -10.83 7.00
CA LEU A 741 20.65 -10.29 6.20
C LEU A 741 19.36 -11.05 6.47
N ASP A 742 19.46 -12.35 6.70
CA ASP A 742 18.37 -13.24 7.09
C ASP A 742 18.92 -14.43 7.86
N ARG A 743 18.14 -14.94 8.81
CA ARG A 743 18.52 -16.10 9.64
C ARG A 743 18.58 -17.41 8.85
N SER A 744 17.92 -17.48 7.70
CA SER A 744 17.98 -18.62 6.78
C SER A 744 19.24 -18.62 5.92
N PHE A 745 19.99 -17.52 5.88
CA PHE A 745 21.22 -17.39 5.10
C PHE A 745 22.40 -18.01 5.86
N VAL A 746 23.44 -18.34 5.12
CA VAL A 746 24.71 -18.88 5.64
C VAL A 746 25.86 -17.94 5.33
N ARG A 747 26.81 -17.87 6.26
CA ARG A 747 27.95 -16.97 6.22
C ARG A 747 29.25 -17.71 6.57
N GLY A 748 30.38 -17.20 6.09
CA GLY A 748 31.70 -17.67 6.50
C GLY A 748 32.79 -16.65 6.22
N ASN A 749 33.84 -16.65 7.04
CA ASN A 749 35.04 -15.83 6.81
C ASN A 749 35.82 -16.39 5.63
N ILE A 750 36.18 -15.52 4.67
CA ILE A 750 36.86 -15.93 3.44
C ILE A 750 38.27 -15.35 3.28
N ILE A 751 38.78 -14.61 4.27
CA ILE A 751 40.02 -13.83 4.15
C ILE A 751 41.24 -14.69 3.80
N ASP A 752 41.29 -15.94 4.28
CA ASP A 752 42.40 -16.86 4.05
C ASP A 752 42.33 -17.59 2.69
N TYR A 753 41.20 -17.48 1.97
CA TYR A 753 40.97 -18.15 0.69
C TYR A 753 41.05 -17.19 -0.51
N ILE A 754 41.19 -15.89 -0.26
CA ILE A 754 41.27 -14.86 -1.30
C ILE A 754 42.70 -14.45 -1.63
N LYS A 755 42.88 -13.77 -2.76
CA LYS A 755 44.15 -13.24 -3.26
C LYS A 755 43.95 -11.88 -3.92
N THR A 756 45.03 -11.11 -4.08
CA THR A 756 44.98 -9.89 -4.89
C THR A 756 44.69 -10.23 -6.37
N GLY A 757 44.00 -9.33 -7.06
CA GLY A 757 43.48 -9.54 -8.41
C GLY A 757 42.17 -10.32 -8.43
N LYS A 758 42.01 -11.18 -9.45
CA LYS A 758 40.78 -11.93 -9.72
C LYS A 758 40.59 -13.09 -8.74
N ASN A 759 39.41 -13.15 -8.13
CA ASN A 759 38.94 -14.24 -7.28
C ASN A 759 37.69 -14.88 -7.86
N THR A 760 37.48 -16.16 -7.59
CA THR A 760 36.29 -16.92 -8.04
C THR A 760 35.60 -17.63 -6.89
N ILE A 761 34.27 -17.69 -6.96
CA ILE A 761 33.42 -18.48 -6.06
C ILE A 761 32.59 -19.41 -6.95
N VAL A 762 32.68 -20.72 -6.73
CA VAL A 762 31.94 -21.71 -7.51
C VAL A 762 30.96 -22.44 -6.59
N TYR A 763 29.69 -22.47 -6.97
CA TYR A 763 28.66 -23.28 -6.32
C TYR A 763 28.33 -24.49 -7.17
N GLU A 764 28.26 -25.68 -6.57
CA GLU A 764 27.58 -26.86 -7.13
C GLU A 764 26.19 -26.92 -6.52
N ILE A 765 25.15 -26.75 -7.35
CA ILE A 765 23.75 -26.64 -6.93
C ILE A 765 22.97 -27.84 -7.45
N ASP A 766 22.18 -28.47 -6.59
CA ASP A 766 21.16 -29.43 -7.01
C ASP A 766 19.88 -28.67 -7.34
N TYR A 767 19.71 -28.31 -8.61
CA TYR A 767 18.60 -27.49 -9.05
C TYR A 767 17.37 -28.37 -9.28
N TYR A 768 16.26 -28.00 -8.66
CA TYR A 768 14.99 -28.71 -8.77
C TYR A 768 13.83 -27.71 -8.76
N GLN A 769 12.78 -28.03 -9.51
CA GLN A 769 11.44 -27.42 -9.41
C GLN A 769 10.37 -28.50 -9.56
N ASP A 770 9.31 -28.39 -8.77
CA ASP A 770 8.09 -29.19 -8.93
C ASP A 770 7.34 -28.88 -10.24
N GLU A 771 6.63 -29.87 -10.79
CA GLU A 771 5.86 -29.71 -12.04
C GLU A 771 4.78 -28.63 -11.94
N THR A 772 4.28 -28.34 -10.73
CA THR A 772 3.30 -27.27 -10.49
C THR A 772 3.85 -25.90 -10.90
N VAL A 773 5.16 -25.65 -10.69
CA VAL A 773 5.81 -24.41 -11.12
C VAL A 773 5.72 -24.25 -12.64
N TYR A 774 6.05 -25.31 -13.39
CA TYR A 774 5.98 -25.27 -14.85
C TYR A 774 4.55 -25.19 -15.37
N TYR A 775 3.61 -25.85 -14.67
CA TYR A 775 2.20 -25.77 -15.02
C TYR A 775 1.71 -24.32 -14.96
N VAL A 776 1.91 -23.64 -13.82
CA VAL A 776 1.42 -22.27 -13.64
C VAL A 776 2.13 -21.29 -14.58
N LEU A 777 3.45 -21.40 -14.75
CA LEU A 777 4.21 -20.43 -15.56
C LEU A 777 4.07 -20.63 -17.08
N PHE A 778 3.92 -21.87 -17.56
CA PHE A 778 4.07 -22.18 -18.98
C PHE A 778 2.90 -22.97 -19.59
N ASP A 779 2.20 -23.80 -18.82
CA ASP A 779 1.17 -24.70 -19.38
C ASP A 779 -0.27 -24.21 -19.14
N CYS A 780 -0.50 -23.39 -18.10
CA CYS A 780 -1.80 -22.82 -17.77
C CYS A 780 -2.12 -21.63 -18.68
N LYS A 781 -2.70 -21.92 -19.85
CA LYS A 781 -3.02 -20.90 -20.88
C LYS A 781 -3.94 -19.77 -20.38
N ASP A 782 -4.80 -20.08 -19.42
CA ASP A 782 -5.78 -19.15 -18.87
C ASP A 782 -5.37 -18.65 -17.47
N GLY A 783 -4.13 -18.92 -17.05
CA GLY A 783 -3.61 -18.53 -15.74
C GLY A 783 -3.55 -17.02 -15.58
N THR A 784 -4.09 -16.54 -14.46
CA THR A 784 -4.04 -15.13 -14.03
C THR A 784 -3.07 -14.96 -12.87
N GLU A 785 -2.92 -13.73 -12.35
CA GLU A 785 -2.07 -13.50 -11.19
C GLU A 785 -2.44 -14.38 -9.98
N SER A 786 -3.72 -14.74 -9.85
CA SER A 786 -4.27 -15.55 -8.76
C SER A 786 -3.47 -16.84 -8.54
N LEU A 787 -3.05 -17.50 -9.62
CA LEU A 787 -2.22 -18.71 -9.53
C LEU A 787 -0.75 -18.40 -9.29
N THR A 788 -0.21 -17.33 -9.88
CA THR A 788 1.20 -16.95 -9.69
C THR A 788 1.48 -16.51 -8.25
N ASN A 789 0.49 -15.90 -7.59
CA ASN A 789 0.58 -15.46 -6.19
C ASN A 789 0.77 -16.62 -5.20
N CYS A 790 0.42 -17.84 -5.61
CA CYS A 790 0.55 -19.06 -4.81
C CYS A 790 1.88 -19.80 -5.05
N LEU A 791 2.73 -19.32 -5.97
CA LEU A 791 3.92 -20.07 -6.37
C LEU A 791 5.04 -20.04 -5.33
N SER A 792 5.72 -21.17 -5.18
CA SER A 792 6.97 -21.31 -4.45
C SER A 792 7.97 -22.09 -5.29
N TYR A 793 9.16 -21.54 -5.49
CA TYR A 793 10.29 -22.27 -6.08
C TYR A 793 10.97 -23.19 -5.06
N ASP A 794 11.38 -24.37 -5.51
CA ASP A 794 12.11 -25.33 -4.68
C ASP A 794 13.58 -24.94 -4.52
N THR A 795 14.24 -24.62 -5.64
CA THR A 795 15.59 -24.06 -5.72
C THR A 795 15.57 -22.65 -6.32
N ASP A 796 15.80 -21.63 -5.49
CA ASP A 796 16.10 -20.28 -5.96
C ASP A 796 17.60 -20.15 -6.30
N ILE A 797 17.91 -19.53 -7.44
CA ILE A 797 19.28 -19.15 -7.84
C ILE A 797 19.46 -17.65 -7.59
N GLU A 798 20.51 -17.27 -6.85
CA GLU A 798 20.56 -15.96 -6.21
C GLU A 798 21.90 -15.23 -6.33
N ALA A 799 21.87 -13.92 -6.09
CA ALA A 799 23.08 -13.13 -5.88
C ALA A 799 23.80 -13.55 -4.59
N VAL A 800 25.12 -13.31 -4.52
CA VAL A 800 25.90 -13.54 -3.30
C VAL A 800 26.57 -12.27 -2.83
N TYR A 801 26.81 -12.14 -1.52
CA TYR A 801 27.24 -10.89 -0.90
C TYR A 801 28.62 -11.05 -0.27
N ILE A 802 29.57 -10.22 -0.67
CA ILE A 802 30.85 -10.08 0.03
C ILE A 802 30.69 -8.95 1.04
N LEU A 803 31.00 -9.22 2.31
CA LEU A 803 30.81 -8.30 3.43
C LEU A 803 32.12 -8.07 4.19
N GLY A 804 32.38 -6.86 4.67
CA GLY A 804 33.54 -6.60 5.52
C GLY A 804 33.90 -5.12 5.70
N ASP A 805 35.04 -4.89 6.36
CA ASP A 805 35.63 -3.57 6.57
C ASP A 805 36.52 -3.20 5.36
N PHE A 806 35.88 -2.72 4.29
CA PHE A 806 36.55 -2.38 3.03
C PHE A 806 35.83 -1.27 2.25
N GLN A 807 36.50 -0.74 1.24
CA GLN A 807 35.91 0.12 0.21
C GLN A 807 35.70 -0.65 -1.10
N VAL A 808 34.64 -0.30 -1.83
CA VAL A 808 34.39 -0.76 -3.20
C VAL A 808 34.65 0.40 -4.17
N VAL A 809 35.71 0.28 -4.96
CA VAL A 809 36.11 1.30 -5.93
C VAL A 809 35.55 0.93 -7.30
N SER A 810 34.85 1.88 -7.93
CA SER A 810 34.48 1.78 -9.35
C SER A 810 35.66 2.27 -10.20
N GLU A 811 36.24 1.39 -11.02
CA GLU A 811 37.37 1.73 -11.90
C GLU A 811 36.98 2.76 -12.98
N ASP A 812 35.71 2.76 -13.39
CA ASP A 812 35.14 3.70 -14.36
C ASP A 812 34.56 4.97 -13.72
N GLY A 813 34.58 5.04 -12.38
CA GLY A 813 33.91 6.10 -11.62
C GLY A 813 32.38 5.99 -11.62
N PHE A 814 31.71 7.09 -11.30
CA PHE A 814 30.25 7.19 -11.24
C PHE A 814 29.77 8.35 -12.11
N ALA A 815 28.78 8.11 -12.95
CA ALA A 815 28.07 9.12 -13.71
C ALA A 815 26.79 9.56 -12.97
N PRO A 816 26.35 10.82 -13.09
CA PRO A 816 25.05 11.23 -12.56
C PRO A 816 23.90 10.62 -13.36
N GLY A 817 22.85 10.16 -12.67
CA GLY A 817 21.59 9.72 -13.26
C GLY A 817 20.38 10.54 -12.77
N GLY A 818 19.18 10.13 -13.17
CA GLY A 818 17.91 10.71 -12.74
C GLY A 818 17.67 10.57 -11.22
N LYS A 819 16.86 11.46 -10.62
CA LYS A 819 16.59 11.47 -9.16
C LYS A 819 17.86 11.41 -8.28
N ASN A 820 18.95 12.04 -8.73
CA ASN A 820 20.25 12.04 -8.05
C ASN A 820 20.88 10.65 -7.84
N THR A 821 20.59 9.67 -8.70
CA THR A 821 21.30 8.38 -8.69
C THR A 821 22.76 8.52 -9.15
N ARG A 822 23.56 7.48 -8.87
CA ARG A 822 24.94 7.33 -9.32
C ARG A 822 25.05 6.05 -10.13
N ILE A 823 25.37 6.20 -11.41
CA ILE A 823 25.45 5.11 -12.37
C ILE A 823 26.90 4.64 -12.49
N ALA A 824 27.14 3.33 -12.35
CA ALA A 824 28.46 2.71 -12.50
C ALA A 824 28.42 1.56 -13.51
N ALA A 825 29.50 1.37 -14.27
CA ALA A 825 29.57 0.33 -15.31
C ALA A 825 29.71 -1.11 -14.76
N GLY A 826 29.92 -1.28 -13.45
CA GLY A 826 30.04 -2.61 -12.80
C GLY A 826 31.46 -3.13 -12.60
N ASN A 827 32.49 -2.39 -13.03
CA ASN A 827 33.89 -2.76 -12.79
C ASN A 827 34.34 -2.32 -11.39
N PHE A 828 34.08 -3.17 -10.41
CA PHE A 828 34.40 -2.92 -9.01
C PHE A 828 35.65 -3.66 -8.52
N SER A 829 36.44 -3.00 -7.66
CA SER A 829 37.54 -3.61 -6.91
C SER A 829 37.45 -3.31 -5.41
N ILE A 830 37.81 -4.28 -4.58
CA ILE A 830 37.84 -4.13 -3.13
C ILE A 830 39.21 -3.61 -2.67
N THR A 831 39.22 -2.60 -1.81
CA THR A 831 40.42 -2.03 -1.19
C THR A 831 40.23 -1.78 0.31
N LYS A 832 41.29 -1.41 1.04
CA LYS A 832 41.20 -1.16 2.49
C LYS A 832 40.31 0.04 2.82
N SER A 833 39.65 -0.02 3.97
CA SER A 833 38.83 1.07 4.49
C SER A 833 39.66 2.33 4.80
N LYS A 834 38.97 3.48 4.77
CA LYS A 834 39.51 4.79 5.20
C LYS A 834 38.80 5.23 6.48
N ASN A 835 39.48 6.06 7.26
CA ASN A 835 38.95 6.61 8.52
C ASN A 835 38.20 7.94 8.35
N GLU A 836 38.11 8.46 7.12
CA GLU A 836 37.43 9.71 6.80
C GLU A 836 36.63 9.58 5.52
N ILE A 837 35.51 10.31 5.46
CA ILE A 837 34.59 10.33 4.32
C ILE A 837 34.01 11.71 4.10
N ASP A 838 33.69 12.03 2.85
CA ASP A 838 32.79 13.13 2.53
C ASP A 838 31.33 12.64 2.61
N ALA A 839 30.57 13.11 3.60
CA ALA A 839 29.19 12.71 3.82
C ALA A 839 28.27 13.08 2.64
N SER A 840 28.69 13.98 1.75
CA SER A 840 27.96 14.33 0.53
C SER A 840 28.18 13.33 -0.62
N ARG A 841 29.11 12.37 -0.47
CA ARG A 841 29.58 11.47 -1.53
C ARG A 841 29.86 10.05 -1.03
N ILE A 842 29.09 9.54 -0.07
CA ILE A 842 29.34 8.23 0.57
C ILE A 842 29.44 7.10 -0.46
N VAL A 843 28.51 7.07 -1.44
CA VAL A 843 28.50 6.08 -2.53
C VAL A 843 29.81 6.12 -3.32
N GLU A 844 30.24 7.30 -3.75
CA GLU A 844 31.45 7.48 -4.54
C GLU A 844 32.75 7.30 -3.73
N GLU A 845 32.69 7.45 -2.40
CA GLU A 845 33.82 7.24 -1.49
C GLU A 845 33.97 5.79 -1.00
N GLY A 846 33.37 4.84 -1.71
CA GLY A 846 33.64 3.43 -1.56
C GLY A 846 32.54 2.63 -0.87
N TYR A 847 31.36 3.21 -0.66
CA TYR A 847 30.19 2.56 -0.04
C TYR A 847 28.99 2.45 -1.00
N PRO A 848 29.16 2.04 -2.28
CA PRO A 848 28.06 2.00 -3.23
C PRO A 848 27.01 0.95 -2.90
N PHE A 849 27.38 -0.18 -2.27
CA PHE A 849 26.44 -1.23 -1.84
C PHE A 849 26.08 -1.19 -0.35
N PHE A 850 26.32 -0.05 0.30
CA PHE A 850 26.14 0.06 1.74
C PHE A 850 24.66 0.02 2.14
N ALA A 851 24.34 -0.80 3.15
CA ALA A 851 23.05 -0.84 3.83
C ALA A 851 23.30 -1.09 5.32
N GLY A 852 22.91 -0.14 6.16
CA GLY A 852 23.25 -0.15 7.57
C GLY A 852 23.32 1.25 8.18
N GLU A 853 24.15 1.36 9.21
CA GLU A 853 24.42 2.61 9.92
C GLU A 853 25.89 3.03 9.85
N MET A 854 26.13 4.34 9.79
CA MET A 854 27.46 4.95 9.82
C MET A 854 27.49 6.09 10.84
N ILE A 855 28.46 6.07 11.75
CA ILE A 855 28.67 7.10 12.77
C ILE A 855 29.80 8.02 12.32
N LEU A 856 29.44 9.27 12.04
CA LEU A 856 30.33 10.32 11.57
C LEU A 856 30.59 11.36 12.66
N GLU A 857 31.81 11.88 12.74
CA GLU A 857 32.18 12.91 13.72
C GLU A 857 33.02 14.03 13.09
N LYS A 858 32.77 15.27 13.52
CA LYS A 858 33.69 16.39 13.32
C LYS A 858 33.57 17.48 14.39
N GLU A 859 34.50 18.42 14.36
CA GLU A 859 34.39 19.68 15.08
C GLU A 859 33.72 20.76 14.22
N ILE A 860 32.73 21.47 14.79
CA ILE A 860 32.05 22.61 14.18
C ILE A 860 32.25 23.87 15.02
N LEU A 861 32.27 25.04 14.38
CA LEU A 861 32.38 26.34 15.05
C LEU A 861 30.99 26.98 15.14
N LEU A 862 30.53 27.27 16.36
CA LEU A 862 29.27 27.97 16.61
C LEU A 862 29.55 29.36 17.15
N GLU A 863 29.14 30.40 16.42
CA GLU A 863 29.27 31.81 16.86
C GLU A 863 28.32 32.11 18.04
N GLU A 864 27.11 31.58 17.97
CA GLU A 864 26.06 31.75 18.97
C GLU A 864 25.59 30.40 19.52
N LYS A 865 24.99 30.43 20.72
CA LYS A 865 24.44 29.22 21.35
C LYS A 865 23.02 28.90 20.89
N ASP A 866 22.31 29.90 20.38
CA ASP A 866 20.91 29.77 19.99
C ASP A 866 20.82 29.58 18.48
N CYS A 867 20.89 28.32 18.07
CA CYS A 867 20.90 27.95 16.66
C CYS A 867 20.17 26.62 16.40
N PHE A 868 19.86 26.41 15.13
CA PHE A 868 19.35 25.15 14.60
C PHE A 868 20.41 24.48 13.73
N LEU A 869 20.39 23.15 13.68
CA LEU A 869 21.10 22.35 12.69
C LEU A 869 20.08 21.72 11.74
N GLN A 870 20.29 21.86 10.45
CA GLN A 870 19.57 21.14 9.41
C GLN A 870 20.53 20.25 8.61
N LEU A 871 20.16 18.99 8.46
CA LEU A 871 20.86 18.00 7.65
C LEU A 871 20.18 17.94 6.28
N VAL A 872 20.74 18.64 5.28
CA VAL A 872 20.24 18.54 3.91
C VAL A 872 20.84 17.29 3.30
N GLY A 873 20.03 16.34 2.84
CA GLY A 873 20.53 15.11 2.24
C GLY A 873 19.47 14.03 2.11
N ARG A 874 19.91 12.77 2.09
CA ARG A 874 19.05 11.60 1.99
C ARG A 874 19.51 10.53 2.98
N PHE A 875 18.65 10.24 3.95
CA PHE A 875 18.83 9.23 4.99
C PHE A 875 17.44 8.78 5.46
N ALA A 876 17.34 7.56 6.00
CA ALA A 876 16.09 7.09 6.59
C ALA A 876 15.93 7.66 8.00
N VAL A 877 16.97 7.60 8.82
CA VAL A 877 17.02 8.17 10.18
C VAL A 877 18.39 8.78 10.43
N ALA A 878 18.43 9.92 11.12
CA ALA A 878 19.65 10.48 11.65
C ALA A 878 19.54 10.75 13.16
N GLU A 879 20.56 10.39 13.94
CA GLU A 879 20.68 10.79 15.35
C GLU A 879 21.80 11.80 15.51
N VAL A 880 21.49 12.94 16.13
CA VAL A 880 22.40 14.05 16.32
C VAL A 880 22.87 14.10 17.77
N PHE A 881 24.18 14.15 17.95
CA PHE A 881 24.83 14.34 19.23
C PHE A 881 25.74 15.57 19.17
N LEU A 882 25.67 16.42 20.18
CA LEU A 882 26.53 17.59 20.32
C LEU A 882 27.23 17.53 21.68
N ASN A 883 28.57 17.57 21.67
CA ASN A 883 29.39 17.49 22.87
C ASN A 883 29.05 16.27 23.76
N ASP A 884 28.85 15.10 23.13
CA ASP A 884 28.44 13.81 23.72
C ASP A 884 27.03 13.75 24.31
N GLN A 885 26.22 14.80 24.11
CA GLN A 885 24.82 14.80 24.51
C GLN A 885 23.95 14.49 23.30
N PHE A 886 23.00 13.56 23.46
CA PHE A 886 21.96 13.32 22.47
C PHE A 886 21.07 14.56 22.36
N VAL A 887 20.89 15.06 21.14
CA VAL A 887 20.10 16.27 20.85
C VAL A 887 18.75 15.89 20.29
N ALA A 888 18.73 15.10 19.20
CA ALA A 888 17.52 14.74 18.49
C ALA A 888 17.69 13.46 17.66
N LYS A 889 16.57 12.78 17.45
CA LYS A 889 16.39 11.78 16.39
C LYS A 889 15.53 12.41 15.30
N LEU A 890 16.06 12.40 14.09
CA LEU A 890 15.47 12.99 12.89
C LEU A 890 14.88 11.85 12.05
N MET A 891 13.64 11.47 12.36
CA MET A 891 12.86 10.46 11.64
C MET A 891 11.82 11.08 10.72
N PHE A 892 11.07 12.07 11.23
CA PHE A 892 10.06 12.82 10.48
C PHE A 892 10.52 14.21 10.05
N ASP A 893 11.71 14.60 10.49
CA ASP A 893 12.31 15.92 10.29
C ASP A 893 13.73 15.77 9.76
N ASP A 894 14.29 16.87 9.27
CA ASP A 894 15.69 17.02 8.86
C ASP A 894 16.41 18.11 9.66
N ARG A 895 15.73 18.70 10.66
CA ARG A 895 16.20 19.85 11.42
C ARG A 895 15.98 19.66 12.92
N CYS A 896 16.95 20.08 13.74
CA CYS A 896 16.83 20.11 15.20
C CYS A 896 17.38 21.41 15.81
N GLU A 897 16.94 21.70 17.03
CA GLU A 897 17.42 22.83 17.82
C GLU A 897 18.66 22.43 18.63
N LEU A 898 19.74 23.20 18.51
CA LEU A 898 20.99 22.99 19.28
C LEU A 898 21.04 23.82 20.56
N SER A 899 20.11 24.77 20.76
CA SER A 899 20.02 25.61 21.96
C SER A 899 20.03 24.75 23.23
N GLY A 900 20.86 25.14 24.20
CA GLY A 900 21.04 24.40 25.46
C GLY A 900 22.13 23.34 25.43
N TYR A 901 22.51 22.83 24.25
CA TYR A 901 23.61 21.87 24.06
C TYR A 901 24.87 22.54 23.52
N ALA A 902 24.69 23.61 22.73
CA ALA A 902 25.74 24.37 22.09
C ALA A 902 26.58 25.21 23.08
N LYS A 903 27.89 25.28 22.81
CA LYS A 903 28.83 26.21 23.45
C LYS A 903 29.31 27.20 22.38
N ALA A 904 29.58 28.44 22.77
CA ALA A 904 30.23 29.37 21.85
C ALA A 904 31.66 28.87 21.54
N GLY A 905 32.05 28.89 20.28
CA GLY A 905 33.31 28.33 19.81
C GLY A 905 33.17 26.89 19.28
N THR A 906 34.21 26.08 19.47
CA THR A 906 34.28 24.72 18.93
C THR A 906 33.35 23.76 19.67
N ASN A 907 32.58 22.99 18.92
CA ASN A 907 31.71 21.92 19.42
C ASN A 907 31.99 20.63 18.67
N ARG A 908 31.84 19.50 19.36
CA ARG A 908 31.95 18.18 18.73
C ARG A 908 30.58 17.72 18.24
N LEU A 909 30.40 17.63 16.93
CA LEU A 909 29.20 17.12 16.29
C LEU A 909 29.42 15.66 15.89
N ARG A 910 28.52 14.78 16.34
CA ARG A 910 28.44 13.39 15.89
C ARG A 910 27.06 13.10 15.32
N ILE A 911 27.03 12.41 14.18
CA ILE A 911 25.80 12.04 13.47
C ILE A 911 25.84 10.55 13.20
N ARG A 912 24.82 9.80 13.65
CA ARG A 912 24.57 8.41 13.22
C ARG A 912 23.58 8.47 12.07
N LEU A 913 23.99 8.08 10.88
CA LEU A 913 23.15 8.03 9.67
C LEU A 913 22.77 6.58 9.38
N ILE A 914 21.49 6.34 9.07
CA ILE A 914 20.97 5.01 8.73
C ILE A 914 20.26 5.08 7.36
N ASN A 915 20.49 4.09 6.49
CA ASN A 915 19.79 3.95 5.20
C ASN A 915 19.00 2.63 5.10
N GLY A 916 18.24 2.48 4.02
CA GLY A 916 17.56 1.22 3.68
C GLY A 916 18.42 0.28 2.83
N ASN A 917 17.82 -0.82 2.37
CA ASN A 917 18.51 -1.85 1.59
C ASN A 917 18.65 -1.55 0.10
N ARG A 918 18.25 -0.37 -0.39
CA ARG A 918 18.16 -0.09 -1.84
C ARG A 918 19.48 -0.31 -2.56
N ASN A 919 20.58 0.11 -1.95
CA ASN A 919 21.92 -0.02 -2.53
C ASN A 919 22.51 -1.43 -2.35
N LEU A 920 21.93 -2.29 -1.51
CA LEU A 920 22.39 -3.65 -1.28
C LEU A 920 21.59 -4.70 -2.07
N LEU A 921 20.25 -4.56 -2.08
CA LEU A 921 19.30 -5.52 -2.65
C LEU A 921 18.70 -5.07 -3.99
N GLY A 922 18.90 -3.81 -4.40
CA GLY A 922 18.41 -3.29 -5.66
C GLY A 922 16.95 -2.80 -5.61
N PRO A 923 16.29 -2.68 -6.79
CA PRO A 923 16.77 -3.12 -8.11
C PRO A 923 17.94 -2.24 -8.60
N PHE A 924 18.92 -2.79 -9.31
CA PHE A 924 20.08 -2.01 -9.79
C PHE A 924 20.04 -1.69 -11.28
N HIS A 925 19.32 -2.53 -12.02
CA HIS A 925 19.54 -2.77 -13.44
C HIS A 925 18.30 -2.47 -14.29
N CYS A 926 17.33 -1.71 -13.77
CA CYS A 926 16.21 -1.25 -14.60
C CYS A 926 16.74 -0.43 -15.79
N ALA A 927 16.25 -0.71 -17.00
CA ALA A 927 16.65 0.00 -18.21
C ALA A 927 16.33 1.51 -18.11
N ASP A 928 15.20 1.85 -17.51
CA ASP A 928 14.76 3.22 -17.31
C ASP A 928 15.57 3.92 -16.19
N ASP A 929 15.90 5.20 -16.42
CA ASP A 929 16.50 6.09 -15.45
C ASP A 929 15.74 7.44 -15.44
N PRO A 930 15.26 7.91 -14.27
CA PRO A 930 15.33 7.25 -12.97
C PRO A 930 14.43 6.02 -12.90
N GLU A 931 14.76 5.11 -11.97
CA GLU A 931 13.88 4.01 -11.61
C GLU A 931 12.50 4.50 -11.12
N PRO A 932 11.44 3.71 -11.40
CA PRO A 932 10.10 4.01 -10.92
C PRO A 932 10.07 3.95 -9.38
N TYR A 933 9.22 4.79 -8.77
CA TYR A 933 9.01 4.72 -7.32
C TYR A 933 8.12 3.56 -6.89
N ALA A 934 7.25 3.07 -7.79
CA ALA A 934 6.52 1.83 -7.59
C ALA A 934 7.45 0.63 -7.82
N VAL A 935 7.87 -0.03 -6.75
CA VAL A 935 8.82 -1.15 -6.81
C VAL A 935 8.11 -2.49 -6.61
N TYR A 936 8.21 -3.39 -7.58
CA TYR A 936 7.55 -4.70 -7.59
C TYR A 936 8.49 -5.79 -8.14
N PRO A 937 8.19 -7.10 -7.97
CA PRO A 937 9.08 -8.20 -8.34
C PRO A 937 9.62 -8.14 -9.78
N GLY A 938 8.78 -7.74 -10.75
CA GLY A 938 9.13 -7.64 -12.17
C GLY A 938 10.23 -6.63 -12.50
N LEU A 939 10.57 -5.70 -11.60
CA LEU A 939 11.74 -4.82 -11.75
C LEU A 939 13.08 -5.50 -11.41
N PHE A 940 13.02 -6.69 -10.81
CA PHE A 940 14.17 -7.48 -10.44
C PHE A 940 14.32 -8.69 -11.35
N ASP A 941 13.28 -9.52 -11.44
CA ASP A 941 13.35 -10.80 -12.13
C ASP A 941 13.24 -10.65 -13.64
N MET A 942 12.35 -9.77 -14.12
CA MET A 942 12.01 -9.61 -15.54
C MET A 942 11.71 -10.95 -16.22
N TYR A 943 11.03 -11.86 -15.50
CA TYR A 943 10.71 -13.18 -16.03
C TYR A 943 9.98 -13.08 -17.38
N ASN A 944 10.24 -14.06 -18.26
CA ASN A 944 9.73 -14.14 -19.62
C ASN A 944 10.22 -13.05 -20.61
N THR A 945 10.91 -11.99 -20.18
CA THR A 945 11.45 -10.98 -21.10
C THR A 945 12.89 -11.27 -21.55
N TRP A 946 13.59 -12.18 -20.85
CA TRP A 946 14.96 -12.58 -21.19
C TRP A 946 15.05 -13.40 -22.47
N ASN A 947 15.96 -13.00 -23.36
CA ASN A 947 16.34 -13.68 -24.59
C ASN A 947 17.86 -13.75 -24.69
N ASP A 948 18.43 -14.95 -24.54
CA ASP A 948 19.89 -15.17 -24.53
C ASP A 948 20.64 -14.22 -23.58
N GLY A 949 20.10 -13.99 -22.38
CA GLY A 949 20.73 -13.14 -21.37
C GLY A 949 20.45 -11.64 -21.51
N LYS A 950 19.57 -11.22 -22.44
CA LYS A 950 19.22 -9.82 -22.68
C LYS A 950 17.73 -9.58 -22.47
N SER A 951 17.38 -8.40 -21.96
CA SER A 951 16.01 -7.92 -21.78
C SER A 951 15.99 -6.43 -22.09
N ASP A 952 14.98 -5.94 -22.80
CA ASP A 952 14.81 -4.50 -23.07
C ASP A 952 14.48 -3.72 -21.80
N LEU A 953 14.10 -4.41 -20.72
CA LEU A 953 13.85 -3.84 -19.39
C LEU A 953 15.10 -3.79 -18.51
N TYR A 954 16.24 -4.32 -18.98
CA TYR A 954 17.47 -4.48 -18.21
C TYR A 954 18.66 -3.69 -18.80
N ARG A 955 19.48 -3.08 -17.93
CA ARG A 955 20.78 -2.46 -18.27
C ARG A 955 21.91 -3.06 -17.44
N ASP A 956 23.09 -3.19 -18.05
CA ASP A 956 24.26 -3.76 -17.35
C ASP A 956 24.86 -2.84 -16.28
N SER A 957 24.67 -1.53 -16.41
CA SER A 957 25.15 -0.56 -15.43
C SER A 957 24.34 -0.61 -14.14
N TYR A 958 25.01 -0.43 -13.00
CA TYR A 958 24.38 -0.33 -11.69
C TYR A 958 23.87 1.07 -11.42
N SER A 959 22.69 1.16 -10.80
CA SER A 959 22.08 2.37 -10.25
C SER A 959 22.11 2.39 -8.74
N PHE A 960 22.82 3.37 -8.16
CA PHE A 960 22.87 3.58 -6.71
C PHE A 960 22.13 4.85 -6.34
N VAL A 961 21.30 4.79 -5.31
CA VAL A 961 20.66 5.98 -4.76
C VAL A 961 21.64 6.71 -3.84
N TYR A 962 21.59 8.03 -3.89
CA TYR A 962 22.32 8.89 -2.98
C TYR A 962 21.96 8.60 -1.52
N PHE A 963 22.99 8.44 -0.68
CA PHE A 963 22.86 8.35 0.78
C PHE A 963 23.90 9.27 1.42
N GLY A 964 23.47 10.06 2.39
CA GLY A 964 24.35 10.93 3.17
C GLY A 964 23.76 12.32 3.40
N VAL A 965 24.65 13.25 3.77
CA VAL A 965 24.33 14.65 4.05
C VAL A 965 25.07 15.51 3.04
N SER A 966 24.32 16.15 2.14
CA SER A 966 24.84 17.02 1.09
C SER A 966 25.22 18.40 1.62
N ASP A 967 24.57 18.83 2.70
CA ASP A 967 24.89 20.10 3.37
C ASP A 967 24.55 20.07 4.85
N LEU A 968 25.37 20.77 5.64
CA LEU A 968 25.20 20.96 7.08
C LEU A 968 24.91 22.43 7.35
N LEU A 969 23.63 22.77 7.48
CA LEU A 969 23.17 24.14 7.64
C LEU A 969 22.98 24.49 9.11
N ILE A 970 23.57 25.61 9.53
CA ILE A 970 23.42 26.15 10.88
C ILE A 970 22.75 27.52 10.77
N THR A 971 21.60 27.68 11.42
CA THR A 971 20.81 28.93 11.38
C THR A 971 20.69 29.52 12.78
N THR A 972 21.07 30.79 12.97
CA THR A 972 20.92 31.46 14.27
C THR A 972 19.46 31.81 14.57
N LYS A 973 19.10 31.96 15.85
CA LYS A 973 17.80 32.46 16.32
C LYS A 973 17.89 33.96 16.57
N ASN A 974 17.06 34.78 15.91
CA ASN A 974 17.05 36.24 16.08
C ASN A 974 15.98 36.75 17.05
#